data_AF-A0A937U1E7-F1
#
_entry.id   AF-A0A937U1E7-F1
#
_cell.length_a   1.000
_cell.length_b   1.000
_cell.length_c   1.000
_cell.angle_alpha   90.00
_cell.angle_beta   90.00
_cell.angle_gamma   90.00
#
_symmetry.space_group_name_H-M   'P 1'
#
loop_
_entity.id
_entity.type
_entity.pdbx_description
1 polymer ?
#
loop_
_entity_poly.entity_id
_entity_poly.type
_entity_poly.pdbx_seq_one_letter_code
_entity_poly.pdbx_strand_id
1 'polypeptide(L)'
;MKRTVLILTAFGIVLAASPAQAVEQEQKHRLVVMTDIGGDPDDQQSMVRFLLYSCDFDVEGFCTGFGHGHYKNTRPELIRKAVEAYGKVVANLKKHKSDYPPAESLMALIKDGHNGDPHKVGPGMDSEASEWIIKVLEKDDPRPVWFSIWGGPRELAQAIWKAGRTRSAEQFAKLKTKIRVHSIADQDRTAGWVKENHPDVFWMFSRTLFRGIWKEGDQSIVSPAWLEKNVRTGHGPLGPLYPAKASGKDGVKEGDTPSFFYVLPDGLSDPQHPEWGNWGGRFKRSGREYVPTEDWTGSRRDMLYTIHRWRRAYQNEFQARMDWCLEPFDKCNHKPVAVLNGDKGIKVIRINADPGDDVKLSAEGSSDPDGDKLSYKWWVYKEPGSCWADVGLRTTTLPQTVVVVPKKAAGTTIHVIIEVVDSGGPALTAYRRVILKVSGRPVEVPEVVGPDAAYLGRPIRKLGGPTKLGRWEFYRGININGPGIEIDGNKWQGDDAANFICKNRQVNSPDVRLWPATDDKRAKMIHSFRWDRNPSIKITSVPSGRYAVYAYLWEDNNAETFDIFLEGRLIVEKFYSGVEGQWRRLGPWIISVADGTIEITSKGGAANFSGIEVFKSVTEAGSGRKKLFLTTGGGLHFLDNPLKWL
;
A
#
# COMPACT_ATOMS: atom_id res chain seq x y z
N MET A 1 65.33 -51.18 40.94
CA MET A 1 65.25 -50.59 39.58
C MET A 1 63.83 -50.11 39.34
N LYS A 2 63.59 -48.80 39.46
CA LYS A 2 62.27 -48.19 39.19
C LYS A 2 62.10 -48.06 37.68
N ARG A 3 61.10 -48.72 37.09
CA ARG A 3 60.76 -48.61 35.67
C ARG A 3 59.64 -47.59 35.49
N THR A 4 59.97 -46.54 34.77
CA THR A 4 59.10 -45.46 34.29
C THR A 4 58.00 -46.01 33.38
N VAL A 5 56.74 -45.72 33.69
CA VAL A 5 55.61 -45.93 32.79
C VAL A 5 55.21 -44.58 32.21
N LEU A 6 55.30 -44.46 30.89
CA LEU A 6 54.91 -43.28 30.12
C LEU A 6 53.37 -43.29 29.97
N ILE A 7 52.69 -42.26 30.48
CA ILE A 7 51.26 -42.06 30.26
C ILE A 7 51.10 -41.13 29.06
N LEU A 8 50.55 -41.65 27.96
CA LEU A 8 50.10 -40.85 26.80
C LEU A 8 48.72 -40.25 27.11
N THR A 9 48.66 -38.93 27.22
CA THR A 9 47.40 -38.18 27.34
C THR A 9 46.88 -37.84 25.94
N ALA A 10 45.79 -38.49 25.53
CA ALA A 10 45.07 -38.15 24.30
C ALA A 10 44.19 -36.90 24.55
N PHE A 11 44.50 -35.79 23.89
CA PHE A 11 43.63 -34.61 23.83
C PHE A 11 42.52 -34.86 22.81
N GLY A 12 41.31 -35.17 23.28
CA GLY A 12 40.11 -35.21 22.45
C GLY A 12 39.61 -33.79 22.18
N ILE A 13 39.67 -33.34 20.92
CA ILE A 13 39.03 -32.11 20.47
C ILE A 13 37.53 -32.40 20.34
N VAL A 14 36.72 -31.90 21.27
CA VAL A 14 35.25 -31.87 21.13
C VAL A 14 34.90 -30.67 20.25
N LEU A 15 34.63 -30.93 18.96
CA LEU A 15 33.97 -29.97 18.09
C LEU A 15 32.51 -29.85 18.53
N ALA A 16 32.18 -28.78 19.24
CA ALA A 16 30.80 -28.42 19.52
C ALA A 16 30.13 -28.03 18.20
N ALA A 17 29.29 -28.92 17.66
CA ALA A 17 28.42 -28.59 16.55
C ALA A 17 27.40 -27.56 17.02
N SER A 18 27.45 -26.35 16.47
CA SER A 18 26.40 -25.35 16.62
C SER A 18 25.06 -25.94 16.18
N PRO A 19 23.96 -25.77 16.94
CA PRO A 19 22.66 -26.23 16.49
C PRO A 19 22.32 -25.53 15.18
N ALA A 20 22.10 -26.30 14.11
CA ALA A 20 21.51 -25.79 12.90
C ALA A 20 20.17 -25.13 13.28
N GLN A 21 20.08 -23.81 13.12
CA GLN A 21 18.80 -23.12 13.20
C GLN A 21 17.89 -23.74 12.13
N ALA A 22 16.85 -24.45 12.57
CA ALA A 22 15.77 -24.86 11.69
C ALA A 22 15.19 -23.59 11.06
N VAL A 23 15.28 -23.49 9.73
CA VAL A 23 14.59 -22.43 8.99
C VAL A 23 13.10 -22.66 9.24
N GLU A 24 12.45 -21.76 9.97
CA GLU A 24 11.00 -21.79 10.16
C GLU A 24 10.36 -21.72 8.76
N GLN A 25 9.74 -22.82 8.32
CA GLN A 25 9.11 -22.87 7.01
C GLN A 25 7.96 -21.87 7.00
N GLU A 26 8.09 -20.84 6.18
CA GLU A 26 7.14 -19.74 6.17
C GLU A 26 5.75 -20.24 5.77
N GLN A 27 4.73 -19.89 6.56
CA GLN A 27 3.37 -20.38 6.34
C GLN A 27 2.77 -19.74 5.09
N LYS A 28 2.34 -20.57 4.13
CA LYS A 28 1.61 -20.13 2.94
C LYS A 28 0.33 -19.39 3.35
N HIS A 29 -0.08 -18.43 2.53
CA HIS A 29 -1.35 -17.76 2.73
C HIS A 29 -2.50 -18.62 2.22
N ARG A 30 -3.61 -18.63 2.99
CA ARG A 30 -4.85 -19.31 2.61
C ARG A 30 -5.59 -18.45 1.59
N LEU A 31 -5.94 -19.01 0.44
CA LEU A 31 -6.50 -18.23 -0.66
C LEU A 31 -7.71 -18.92 -1.32
N VAL A 32 -8.78 -18.16 -1.53
CA VAL A 32 -9.94 -18.54 -2.34
C VAL A 32 -9.99 -17.62 -3.55
N VAL A 33 -10.02 -18.21 -4.75
CA VAL A 33 -10.29 -17.47 -6.00
C VAL A 33 -11.80 -17.44 -6.21
N MET A 34 -12.35 -16.25 -6.48
CA MET A 34 -13.73 -16.05 -6.88
C MET A 34 -13.76 -15.44 -8.28
N THR A 35 -14.33 -16.13 -9.26
CA THR A 35 -14.14 -15.79 -10.68
C THR A 35 -15.42 -15.93 -11.48
N ASP A 36 -15.64 -15.00 -12.40
CA ASP A 36 -16.67 -15.06 -13.43
C ASP A 36 -16.15 -15.64 -14.75
N ILE A 37 -15.17 -16.56 -14.65
CA ILE A 37 -14.53 -17.24 -15.77
C ILE A 37 -15.52 -17.59 -16.88
N GLY A 38 -15.18 -17.20 -18.10
CA GLY A 38 -16.06 -17.32 -19.25
C GLY A 38 -16.91 -16.08 -19.54
N GLY A 39 -16.84 -15.05 -18.70
CA GLY A 39 -17.27 -13.68 -19.00
C GLY A 39 -16.32 -13.02 -20.01
N ASP A 40 -15.12 -12.65 -19.56
CA ASP A 40 -13.99 -12.25 -20.42
C ASP A 40 -12.92 -13.35 -20.48
N PRO A 41 -12.14 -13.48 -21.57
CA PRO A 41 -11.08 -14.48 -21.63
C PRO A 41 -9.90 -14.24 -20.67
N ASP A 42 -9.78 -13.07 -20.02
CA ASP A 42 -8.68 -12.81 -19.09
C ASP A 42 -8.76 -13.62 -17.79
N ASP A 43 -9.94 -14.01 -17.29
CA ASP A 43 -10.04 -14.98 -16.19
C ASP A 43 -9.37 -16.32 -16.53
N GLN A 44 -9.48 -16.78 -17.79
CA GLN A 44 -8.81 -18.00 -18.25
C GLN A 44 -7.28 -17.80 -18.34
N GLN A 45 -6.83 -16.60 -18.73
CA GLN A 45 -5.42 -16.23 -18.70
C GLN A 45 -4.89 -16.26 -17.26
N SER A 46 -5.59 -15.58 -16.34
CA SER A 46 -5.28 -15.50 -14.91
C SER A 46 -5.32 -16.90 -14.25
N MET A 47 -6.26 -17.77 -14.63
CA MET A 47 -6.36 -19.14 -14.13
C MET A 47 -5.16 -20.01 -14.52
N VAL A 48 -4.74 -19.96 -15.79
CA VAL A 48 -3.53 -20.69 -16.21
C VAL A 48 -2.32 -20.22 -15.43
N ARG A 49 -2.13 -18.90 -15.27
CA ARG A 49 -1.03 -18.37 -14.46
C ARG A 49 -1.16 -18.78 -13.00
N PHE A 50 -2.34 -18.67 -12.40
CA PHE A 50 -2.57 -19.05 -11.00
C PHE A 50 -2.18 -20.50 -10.72
N LEU A 51 -2.53 -21.45 -11.60
CA LEU A 51 -2.18 -22.86 -11.42
C LEU A 51 -0.67 -23.11 -11.36
N LEU A 52 0.12 -22.31 -12.09
CA LEU A 52 1.59 -22.35 -12.02
C LEU A 52 2.14 -21.77 -10.71
N TYR A 53 1.36 -20.99 -9.98
CA TYR A 53 1.70 -20.43 -8.66
C TYR A 53 0.94 -21.12 -7.53
N SER A 54 0.20 -22.19 -7.80
CA SER A 54 -0.60 -22.90 -6.78
C SER A 54 0.25 -23.50 -5.66
N CYS A 55 1.53 -23.77 -5.92
CA CYS A 55 2.52 -24.13 -4.92
C CYS A 55 2.78 -23.01 -3.88
N ASP A 56 2.51 -21.75 -4.18
CA ASP A 56 2.83 -20.61 -3.32
C ASP A 56 1.71 -20.27 -2.33
N PHE A 57 0.58 -20.99 -2.39
CA PHE A 57 -0.60 -20.77 -1.57
C PHE A 57 -1.10 -22.06 -0.93
N ASP A 58 -1.81 -21.91 0.19
CA ASP A 58 -2.78 -22.91 0.61
C ASP A 58 -4.09 -22.60 -0.11
N VAL A 59 -4.30 -23.21 -1.27
CA VAL A 59 -5.52 -23.03 -2.06
C VAL A 59 -6.70 -23.64 -1.29
N GLU A 60 -7.70 -22.82 -0.99
CA GLU A 60 -8.88 -23.22 -0.21
C GLU A 60 -10.16 -23.24 -1.06
N GLY A 61 -10.13 -22.77 -2.31
CA GLY A 61 -11.31 -22.80 -3.18
C GLY A 61 -11.17 -22.10 -4.52
N PHE A 62 -11.88 -22.61 -5.52
CA PHE A 62 -12.20 -21.94 -6.77
C PHE A 62 -13.72 -21.79 -6.87
N CYS A 63 -14.24 -20.62 -6.54
CA CYS A 63 -15.67 -20.35 -6.52
C CYS A 63 -16.06 -19.61 -7.79
N THR A 64 -16.95 -20.18 -8.60
CA THR A 64 -17.50 -19.46 -9.75
C THR A 64 -18.53 -18.43 -9.32
N GLY A 65 -18.70 -17.39 -10.12
CA GLY A 65 -19.69 -16.34 -9.92
C GLY A 65 -19.92 -15.58 -11.21
N PHE A 66 -20.28 -14.30 -11.10
CA PHE A 66 -20.52 -13.42 -12.24
C PHE A 66 -19.84 -12.06 -12.10
N GLY A 67 -19.68 -11.34 -13.21
CA GLY A 67 -19.08 -10.01 -13.26
C GLY A 67 -19.43 -9.22 -14.54
N HIS A 68 -19.30 -7.90 -14.50
CA HIS A 68 -19.46 -6.93 -15.61
C HIS A 68 -20.54 -7.21 -16.68
N GLY A 69 -21.73 -7.68 -16.31
CA GLY A 69 -22.81 -7.94 -17.29
C GLY A 69 -22.86 -9.37 -17.84
N HIS A 70 -21.92 -10.23 -17.48
CA HIS A 70 -21.83 -11.63 -17.89
C HIS A 70 -22.63 -12.55 -16.96
N TYR A 71 -23.96 -12.40 -16.95
CA TYR A 71 -24.86 -12.98 -15.93
C TYR A 71 -25.68 -14.20 -16.38
N LYS A 72 -25.18 -14.99 -17.34
CA LYS A 72 -25.99 -16.10 -17.89
C LYS A 72 -25.91 -17.36 -17.06
N ASN A 73 -24.74 -18.00 -17.06
CA ASN A 73 -24.46 -19.20 -16.28
C ASN A 73 -23.00 -19.14 -15.81
N THR A 74 -22.75 -19.58 -14.59
CA THR A 74 -21.41 -19.91 -14.10
C THR A 74 -20.78 -20.99 -14.96
N ARG A 75 -19.44 -21.00 -15.03
CA ARG A 75 -18.68 -21.92 -15.90
C ARG A 75 -17.58 -22.71 -15.18
N PRO A 76 -17.92 -23.51 -14.16
CA PRO A 76 -16.93 -24.29 -13.42
C PRO A 76 -16.16 -25.28 -14.31
N GLU A 77 -16.74 -25.72 -15.43
CA GLU A 77 -16.08 -26.59 -16.41
C GLU A 77 -14.82 -25.98 -17.04
N LEU A 78 -14.73 -24.65 -17.15
CA LEU A 78 -13.51 -24.00 -17.63
C LEU A 78 -12.36 -24.14 -16.63
N ILE A 79 -12.66 -24.06 -15.32
CA ILE A 79 -11.69 -24.32 -14.26
C ILE A 79 -11.29 -25.80 -14.26
N ARG A 80 -12.26 -26.72 -14.37
CA ARG A 80 -11.99 -28.17 -14.46
C ARG A 80 -11.04 -28.49 -15.61
N LYS A 81 -11.29 -27.93 -16.80
CA LYS A 81 -10.44 -28.10 -17.98
C LYS A 81 -9.01 -27.62 -17.75
N ALA A 82 -8.84 -26.48 -17.06
CA ALA A 82 -7.52 -25.96 -16.71
C ALA A 82 -6.80 -26.86 -15.69
N VAL A 83 -7.51 -27.32 -14.65
CA VAL A 83 -6.97 -28.25 -13.64
C VAL A 83 -6.60 -29.61 -14.23
N GLU A 84 -7.39 -30.13 -15.18
CA GLU A 84 -7.07 -31.36 -15.93
C GLU A 84 -5.79 -31.20 -16.76
N ALA A 85 -5.61 -30.05 -17.42
CA ALA A 85 -4.36 -29.76 -18.13
C ALA A 85 -3.17 -29.64 -17.17
N TYR A 86 -3.36 -28.97 -16.03
CA TYR A 86 -2.37 -28.91 -14.95
C TYR A 86 -1.98 -30.31 -14.44
N GLY A 87 -2.94 -31.21 -14.26
CA GLY A 87 -2.68 -32.58 -13.81
C GLY A 87 -1.78 -33.39 -14.74
N LYS A 88 -1.70 -33.03 -16.02
CA LYS A 88 -0.78 -33.65 -16.99
C LYS A 88 0.67 -33.18 -16.84
N VAL A 89 0.92 -32.07 -16.15
CA VAL A 89 2.25 -31.46 -15.97
C VAL A 89 2.70 -31.38 -14.52
N VAL A 90 1.81 -31.59 -13.54
CA VAL A 90 2.13 -31.47 -12.11
C VAL A 90 3.29 -32.36 -11.67
N ALA A 91 3.42 -33.55 -12.25
CA ALA A 91 4.55 -34.44 -11.96
C ALA A 91 5.89 -33.83 -12.38
N ASN A 92 5.92 -33.04 -13.47
CA ASN A 92 7.11 -32.33 -13.91
C ASN A 92 7.33 -31.08 -13.06
N LEU A 93 6.30 -30.27 -12.83
CA LEU A 93 6.33 -29.10 -11.94
C LEU A 93 6.90 -29.45 -10.55
N LYS A 94 6.55 -30.63 -10.01
CA LYS A 94 7.07 -31.14 -8.73
C LYS A 94 8.58 -31.40 -8.69
N LYS A 95 9.23 -31.55 -9.85
CA LYS A 95 10.70 -31.64 -9.94
C LYS A 95 11.36 -30.30 -9.66
N HIS A 96 10.71 -29.21 -10.06
CA HIS A 96 11.18 -27.83 -9.86
C HIS A 96 10.80 -27.30 -8.47
N LYS A 97 9.60 -27.66 -8.00
CA LYS A 97 9.13 -27.28 -6.67
C LYS A 97 8.22 -28.35 -6.08
N SER A 98 8.66 -29.04 -5.03
CA SER A 98 8.00 -30.25 -4.53
C SER A 98 6.57 -30.04 -3.98
N ASP A 99 6.20 -28.81 -3.64
CA ASP A 99 5.00 -28.44 -2.90
C ASP A 99 3.80 -28.05 -3.77
N TYR A 100 3.86 -28.31 -5.08
CA TYR A 100 2.70 -28.20 -5.96
C TYR A 100 1.57 -29.16 -5.51
N PRO A 101 0.32 -28.68 -5.39
CA PRO A 101 -0.81 -29.50 -4.99
C PRO A 101 -1.16 -30.53 -6.09
N PRO A 102 -1.59 -31.76 -5.73
CA PRO A 102 -2.07 -32.71 -6.74
C PRO A 102 -3.36 -32.20 -7.39
N ALA A 103 -3.56 -32.54 -8.67
CA ALA A 103 -4.70 -32.04 -9.44
C ALA A 103 -6.05 -32.49 -8.87
N GLU A 104 -6.13 -33.69 -8.27
CA GLU A 104 -7.34 -34.17 -7.61
C GLU A 104 -7.75 -33.29 -6.43
N SER A 105 -6.76 -32.76 -5.68
CA SER A 105 -7.04 -31.83 -4.59
C SER A 105 -7.57 -30.51 -5.10
N LEU A 106 -6.99 -29.95 -6.17
CA LEU A 106 -7.50 -28.73 -6.79
C LEU A 106 -8.90 -28.93 -7.40
N MET A 107 -9.16 -30.09 -8.01
CA MET A 107 -10.46 -30.43 -8.58
C MET A 107 -11.57 -30.44 -7.52
N ALA A 108 -11.29 -31.00 -6.33
CA ALA A 108 -12.23 -31.03 -5.22
C ALA A 108 -12.58 -29.64 -4.65
N LEU A 109 -11.71 -28.64 -4.89
CA LEU A 109 -11.89 -27.26 -4.44
C LEU A 109 -12.70 -26.38 -5.38
N ILE A 110 -13.12 -26.90 -6.55
CA ILE A 110 -13.99 -26.18 -7.47
C ILE A 110 -15.42 -26.22 -6.92
N LYS A 111 -16.02 -25.05 -6.75
CA LYS A 111 -17.35 -24.87 -6.15
C LYS A 111 -18.19 -23.98 -7.04
N ASP A 112 -19.37 -24.46 -7.39
CA ASP A 112 -20.24 -23.69 -8.28
C ASP A 112 -21.00 -22.59 -7.52
N GLY A 113 -20.97 -21.39 -8.09
CA GLY A 113 -21.82 -20.29 -7.67
C GLY A 113 -23.27 -20.47 -8.09
N HIS A 114 -24.13 -19.61 -7.61
CA HIS A 114 -25.56 -19.67 -7.91
C HIS A 114 -25.92 -18.87 -9.17
N ASN A 115 -26.78 -19.45 -10.02
CA ASN A 115 -27.11 -18.91 -11.35
C ASN A 115 -28.25 -17.88 -11.36
N GLY A 116 -28.74 -17.46 -10.20
CA GLY A 116 -29.72 -16.39 -10.07
C GLY A 116 -29.10 -14.99 -10.03
N ASP A 117 -29.80 -14.05 -9.40
CA ASP A 117 -29.45 -12.63 -9.41
C ASP A 117 -28.04 -12.38 -8.81
N PRO A 118 -27.07 -11.86 -9.61
CA PRO A 118 -25.71 -11.55 -9.16
C PRO A 118 -25.64 -10.39 -8.15
N HIS A 119 -26.73 -9.65 -7.97
CA HIS A 119 -26.76 -8.45 -7.15
C HIS A 119 -27.52 -8.64 -5.83
N LYS A 120 -27.91 -9.87 -5.51
CA LYS A 120 -28.77 -10.18 -4.37
C LYS A 120 -28.15 -11.23 -3.46
N VAL A 121 -28.32 -11.00 -2.16
CA VAL A 121 -28.12 -11.99 -1.09
C VAL A 121 -29.44 -12.17 -0.36
N GLY A 122 -29.69 -13.36 0.21
CA GLY A 122 -30.97 -13.62 0.86
C GLY A 122 -31.37 -15.08 0.97
N PRO A 123 -32.59 -15.33 1.47
CA PRO A 123 -33.20 -16.65 1.42
C PRO A 123 -33.28 -17.15 -0.03
N GLY A 124 -32.90 -18.42 -0.25
CA GLY A 124 -32.92 -19.05 -1.57
C GLY A 124 -31.74 -18.66 -2.48
N MET A 125 -30.74 -17.95 -1.97
CA MET A 125 -29.54 -17.54 -2.74
C MET A 125 -28.28 -18.32 -2.36
N ASP A 126 -28.41 -19.36 -1.53
CA ASP A 126 -27.30 -20.25 -1.17
C ASP A 126 -26.81 -21.02 -2.41
N SER A 127 -25.50 -21.28 -2.45
CA SER A 127 -24.81 -22.00 -3.51
C SER A 127 -23.78 -22.98 -2.94
N GLU A 128 -23.22 -23.86 -3.78
CA GLU A 128 -22.10 -24.70 -3.35
C GLU A 128 -20.92 -23.83 -2.88
N ALA A 129 -20.62 -22.75 -3.61
CA ALA A 129 -19.58 -21.79 -3.27
C ALA A 129 -19.85 -21.06 -1.94
N SER A 130 -21.05 -20.55 -1.70
CA SER A 130 -21.34 -19.80 -0.47
C SER A 130 -21.26 -20.69 0.78
N GLU A 131 -21.75 -21.93 0.70
CA GLU A 131 -21.61 -22.89 1.80
C GLU A 131 -20.15 -23.27 2.04
N TRP A 132 -19.40 -23.48 0.96
CA TRP A 132 -17.98 -23.79 1.06
C TRP A 132 -17.17 -22.67 1.69
N ILE A 133 -17.45 -21.42 1.34
CA ILE A 133 -16.80 -20.25 1.95
C ILE A 133 -17.02 -20.23 3.46
N ILE A 134 -18.23 -20.54 3.94
CA ILE A 134 -18.48 -20.61 5.38
C ILE A 134 -17.63 -21.72 6.02
N LYS A 135 -17.57 -22.91 5.41
CA LYS A 135 -16.74 -24.02 5.88
C LYS A 135 -15.25 -23.64 5.95
N VAL A 136 -14.74 -22.93 4.95
CA VAL A 136 -13.36 -22.45 4.90
C VAL A 136 -13.07 -21.47 6.04
N LEU A 137 -14.00 -20.56 6.35
CA LEU A 137 -13.87 -19.59 7.44
C LEU A 137 -13.96 -20.26 8.83
N GLU A 138 -14.80 -21.29 8.95
CA GLU A 138 -15.02 -22.06 10.19
C GLU A 138 -13.88 -23.04 10.51
N LYS A 139 -13.00 -23.37 9.55
CA LYS A 139 -11.80 -24.19 9.79
C LYS A 139 -11.00 -23.65 10.98
N ASP A 140 -10.55 -24.55 11.86
CA ASP A 140 -9.70 -24.21 13.01
C ASP A 140 -8.26 -23.92 12.57
N ASP A 141 -8.14 -22.84 11.82
CA ASP A 141 -6.89 -22.26 11.36
C ASP A 141 -6.95 -20.76 11.70
N PRO A 142 -5.99 -20.23 12.49
CA PRO A 142 -5.99 -18.84 12.91
C PRO A 142 -5.60 -17.88 11.79
N ARG A 143 -5.02 -18.39 10.68
CA ARG A 143 -4.61 -17.54 9.56
C ARG A 143 -5.85 -16.95 8.86
N PRO A 144 -5.77 -15.69 8.41
CA PRO A 144 -6.82 -15.11 7.57
C PRO A 144 -6.90 -15.85 6.23
N VAL A 145 -8.05 -15.70 5.57
CA VAL A 145 -8.31 -16.21 4.23
C VAL A 145 -8.40 -15.02 3.28
N TRP A 146 -7.57 -15.05 2.24
CA TRP A 146 -7.57 -14.08 1.16
C TRP A 146 -8.59 -14.48 0.10
N PHE A 147 -9.54 -13.60 -0.17
CA PHE A 147 -10.49 -13.71 -1.27
C PHE A 147 -10.00 -12.86 -2.42
N SER A 148 -9.50 -13.56 -3.43
CA SER A 148 -9.04 -13.02 -4.71
C SER A 148 -10.24 -12.96 -5.64
N ILE A 149 -10.92 -11.82 -5.69
CA ILE A 149 -12.22 -11.67 -6.38
C ILE A 149 -11.99 -11.04 -7.74
N TRP A 150 -12.04 -11.88 -8.77
CA TRP A 150 -11.87 -11.56 -10.19
C TRP A 150 -13.17 -10.99 -10.75
N GLY A 151 -14.30 -11.63 -10.44
CA GLY A 151 -15.64 -11.15 -10.76
C GLY A 151 -16.31 -10.35 -9.63
N GLY A 152 -17.55 -10.69 -9.33
CA GLY A 152 -18.35 -10.12 -8.25
C GLY A 152 -18.28 -10.92 -6.94
N PRO A 153 -18.38 -10.25 -5.77
CA PRO A 153 -18.27 -10.91 -4.46
C PRO A 153 -19.55 -11.63 -3.98
N ARG A 154 -20.58 -11.84 -4.80
CA ARG A 154 -21.89 -12.34 -4.34
C ARG A 154 -21.82 -13.59 -3.46
N GLU A 155 -21.00 -14.57 -3.79
CA GLU A 155 -20.91 -15.80 -2.99
C GLU A 155 -20.33 -15.56 -1.59
N LEU A 156 -19.35 -14.66 -1.47
CA LEU A 156 -18.82 -14.23 -0.17
C LEU A 156 -19.86 -13.40 0.59
N ALA A 157 -20.57 -12.50 -0.10
CA ALA A 157 -21.64 -11.72 0.50
C ALA A 157 -22.78 -12.62 1.03
N GLN A 158 -23.16 -13.66 0.27
CA GLN A 158 -24.15 -14.65 0.69
C GLN A 158 -23.65 -15.45 1.90
N ALA A 159 -22.39 -15.89 1.89
CA ALA A 159 -21.78 -16.58 3.02
C ALA A 159 -21.83 -15.72 4.30
N ILE A 160 -21.50 -14.43 4.20
CA ILE A 160 -21.58 -13.46 5.30
C ILE A 160 -23.04 -13.27 5.74
N TRP A 161 -23.97 -13.10 4.81
CA TRP A 161 -25.40 -12.93 5.08
C TRP A 161 -26.00 -14.11 5.85
N LYS A 162 -25.67 -15.33 5.43
CA LYS A 162 -26.13 -16.56 6.07
C LYS A 162 -25.47 -16.73 7.44
N ALA A 163 -24.15 -16.56 7.52
CA ALA A 163 -23.41 -16.69 8.77
C ALA A 163 -23.97 -15.75 9.85
N GLY A 164 -24.25 -14.49 9.50
CA GLY A 164 -24.82 -13.50 10.42
C GLY A 164 -26.22 -13.83 10.95
N ARG A 165 -26.94 -14.78 10.34
CA ARG A 165 -28.28 -15.24 10.80
C ARG A 165 -28.28 -16.55 11.56
N THR A 166 -27.23 -17.34 11.40
CA THR A 166 -27.22 -18.75 11.81
C THR A 166 -26.13 -19.04 12.84
N ARG A 167 -25.14 -18.14 13.00
CA ARG A 167 -24.09 -18.23 14.00
C ARG A 167 -24.37 -17.23 15.11
N SER A 168 -23.87 -17.49 16.31
CA SER A 168 -23.90 -16.51 17.39
C SER A 168 -23.13 -15.24 17.01
N ALA A 169 -23.42 -14.12 17.67
CA ALA A 169 -22.77 -12.84 17.41
C ALA A 169 -21.23 -12.93 17.56
N GLU A 170 -20.74 -13.69 18.55
CA GLU A 170 -19.32 -13.91 18.79
C GLU A 170 -18.67 -14.73 17.67
N GLN A 171 -19.29 -15.85 17.29
CA GLN A 171 -18.81 -16.68 16.18
C GLN A 171 -18.76 -15.88 14.87
N PHE A 172 -19.82 -15.12 14.57
CA PHE A 172 -19.86 -14.31 13.35
C PHE A 172 -18.80 -13.21 13.34
N ALA A 173 -18.58 -12.51 14.47
CA ALA A 173 -17.50 -11.55 14.61
C ALA A 173 -16.13 -12.20 14.37
N LYS A 174 -15.89 -13.38 14.95
CA LYS A 174 -14.65 -14.15 14.73
C LYS A 174 -14.47 -14.53 13.26
N LEU A 175 -15.52 -14.97 12.56
CA LEU A 175 -15.44 -15.28 11.13
C LEU A 175 -15.02 -14.06 10.30
N LYS A 176 -15.62 -12.89 10.55
CA LYS A 176 -15.28 -11.65 9.83
C LYS A 176 -13.82 -11.24 9.99
N THR A 177 -13.21 -11.45 11.16
CA THR A 177 -11.78 -11.15 11.38
C THR A 177 -10.83 -11.95 10.51
N LYS A 178 -11.26 -13.10 9.96
CA LYS A 178 -10.46 -13.91 9.03
C LYS A 178 -10.56 -13.44 7.58
N ILE A 179 -11.57 -12.66 7.22
CA ILE A 179 -11.81 -12.28 5.83
C ILE A 179 -10.83 -11.17 5.41
N ARG A 180 -10.07 -11.40 4.33
CA ARG A 180 -9.26 -10.39 3.64
C ARG A 180 -9.66 -10.38 2.17
N VAL A 181 -10.18 -9.28 1.66
CA VAL A 181 -10.63 -9.19 0.27
C VAL A 181 -9.67 -8.36 -0.57
N HIS A 182 -9.32 -8.88 -1.75
CA HIS A 182 -8.78 -8.11 -2.85
C HIS A 182 -9.74 -8.25 -4.05
N SER A 183 -10.56 -7.23 -4.28
CA SER A 183 -11.57 -7.23 -5.35
C SER A 183 -11.13 -6.40 -6.53
N ILE A 184 -11.20 -7.00 -7.71
CA ILE A 184 -10.99 -6.37 -9.00
C ILE A 184 -12.30 -5.71 -9.42
N ALA A 185 -12.29 -4.38 -9.51
CA ALA A 185 -13.38 -3.56 -10.02
C ALA A 185 -14.77 -3.68 -9.34
N ASP A 186 -14.92 -4.41 -8.21
CA ASP A 186 -16.19 -4.60 -7.48
C ASP A 186 -17.37 -4.88 -8.43
N GLN A 187 -17.34 -6.01 -9.14
CA GLN A 187 -18.14 -6.18 -10.37
C GLN A 187 -19.64 -6.45 -10.17
N ASP A 188 -20.14 -6.45 -8.92
CA ASP A 188 -21.55 -6.59 -8.60
C ASP A 188 -21.95 -5.70 -7.40
N ARG A 189 -23.25 -5.47 -7.19
CA ARG A 189 -23.76 -4.57 -6.12
C ARG A 189 -23.55 -5.10 -4.70
N THR A 190 -23.27 -6.39 -4.54
CA THR A 190 -23.07 -6.99 -3.22
C THR A 190 -21.75 -6.60 -2.58
N ALA A 191 -20.78 -6.11 -3.36
CA ALA A 191 -19.60 -5.42 -2.84
C ALA A 191 -19.99 -4.24 -1.94
N GLY A 192 -20.89 -3.38 -2.44
CA GLY A 192 -21.46 -2.27 -1.67
C GLY A 192 -22.22 -2.76 -0.44
N TRP A 193 -23.03 -3.80 -0.59
CA TRP A 193 -23.76 -4.41 0.53
C TRP A 193 -22.81 -4.87 1.66
N VAL A 194 -21.71 -5.58 1.34
CA VAL A 194 -20.73 -6.01 2.35
C VAL A 194 -20.07 -4.80 3.02
N LYS A 195 -19.62 -3.81 2.26
CA LYS A 195 -18.95 -2.62 2.79
C LYS A 195 -19.85 -1.78 3.71
N GLU A 196 -21.13 -1.69 3.39
CA GLU A 196 -22.12 -0.94 4.17
C GLU A 196 -22.52 -1.68 5.45
N ASN A 197 -22.81 -2.98 5.35
CA ASN A 197 -23.35 -3.78 6.47
C ASN A 197 -22.26 -4.40 7.36
N HIS A 198 -21.06 -4.61 6.82
CA HIS A 198 -19.93 -5.27 7.48
C HIS A 198 -18.63 -4.48 7.29
N PRO A 199 -18.59 -3.21 7.76
CA PRO A 199 -17.46 -2.29 7.56
C PRO A 199 -16.15 -2.71 8.26
N ASP A 200 -16.21 -3.73 9.12
CA ASP A 200 -15.07 -4.33 9.81
C ASP A 200 -14.38 -5.42 8.99
N VAL A 201 -14.94 -5.81 7.84
CA VAL A 201 -14.25 -6.68 6.87
C VAL A 201 -13.13 -5.89 6.19
N PHE A 202 -11.93 -6.47 6.17
CA PHE A 202 -10.81 -5.91 5.43
C PHE A 202 -11.08 -5.99 3.93
N TRP A 203 -11.13 -4.83 3.27
CA TRP A 203 -11.43 -4.73 1.84
C TRP A 203 -10.41 -3.89 1.10
N MET A 204 -9.80 -4.48 0.06
CA MET A 204 -9.01 -3.78 -0.94
C MET A 204 -9.81 -3.72 -2.24
N PHE A 205 -10.04 -2.50 -2.72
CA PHE A 205 -10.73 -2.24 -3.97
C PHE A 205 -9.74 -1.83 -5.05
N SER A 206 -9.51 -2.72 -6.02
CA SER A 206 -8.65 -2.48 -7.18
C SER A 206 -9.48 -1.91 -8.33
N ARG A 207 -9.58 -0.58 -8.41
CA ARG A 207 -10.42 0.09 -9.43
C ARG A 207 -9.83 0.11 -10.83
N THR A 208 -8.58 0.57 -10.96
CA THR A 208 -7.93 0.77 -12.27
C THR A 208 -6.49 0.30 -12.30
N LEU A 209 -5.83 0.13 -11.14
CA LEU A 209 -4.42 -0.19 -11.08
C LEU A 209 -4.09 -1.50 -11.79
N PHE A 210 -5.01 -2.47 -11.80
CA PHE A 210 -4.84 -3.78 -12.40
C PHE A 210 -4.52 -3.72 -13.91
N ARG A 211 -4.89 -2.62 -14.57
CA ARG A 211 -4.50 -2.31 -15.95
C ARG A 211 -2.99 -2.18 -16.13
N GLY A 212 -2.24 -2.01 -15.04
CA GLY A 212 -0.78 -2.06 -15.00
C GLY A 212 -0.22 -3.40 -15.46
N ILE A 213 -0.99 -4.48 -15.52
CA ILE A 213 -0.50 -5.72 -16.12
C ILE A 213 -0.20 -5.54 -17.62
N TRP A 214 -1.05 -4.83 -18.37
CA TRP A 214 -0.95 -4.78 -19.84
C TRP A 214 -0.86 -3.40 -20.48
N LYS A 215 -1.37 -2.34 -19.84
CA LYS A 215 -1.66 -1.07 -20.53
C LYS A 215 -0.44 -0.18 -20.78
N GLU A 216 0.42 0.00 -19.79
CA GLU A 216 1.63 0.86 -19.86
C GLU A 216 2.91 0.04 -19.70
N GLY A 217 4.09 0.62 -19.49
CA GLY A 217 5.35 -0.13 -19.35
C GLY A 217 5.82 -0.86 -20.62
N ASP A 218 6.79 -1.77 -20.48
CA ASP A 218 7.34 -2.52 -21.62
C ASP A 218 6.27 -3.40 -22.29
N GLN A 219 5.83 -2.98 -23.47
CA GLN A 219 4.78 -3.64 -24.24
C GLN A 219 5.28 -4.89 -24.99
N SER A 220 6.58 -5.02 -25.21
CA SER A 220 7.15 -6.15 -25.94
C SER A 220 6.89 -7.47 -25.22
N ILE A 221 6.93 -7.45 -23.88
CA ILE A 221 6.75 -8.62 -23.01
C ILE A 221 5.29 -8.90 -22.61
N VAL A 222 4.33 -8.21 -23.23
CA VAL A 222 2.88 -8.50 -23.12
C VAL A 222 2.24 -8.58 -24.52
N SER A 223 3.06 -8.64 -25.56
CA SER A 223 2.65 -8.71 -26.95
C SER A 223 2.14 -10.10 -27.33
N PRO A 224 1.36 -10.23 -28.42
CA PRO A 224 0.99 -11.53 -28.97
C PRO A 224 2.21 -12.41 -29.30
N ALA A 225 3.28 -11.81 -29.84
CA ALA A 225 4.50 -12.54 -30.17
C ALA A 225 5.20 -13.11 -28.93
N TRP A 226 5.29 -12.33 -27.86
CA TRP A 226 5.84 -12.82 -26.59
C TRP A 226 4.96 -13.91 -25.99
N LEU A 227 3.64 -13.72 -26.00
CA LEU A 227 2.70 -14.70 -25.46
C LEU A 227 2.78 -16.03 -26.21
N GLU A 228 2.82 -15.98 -27.54
CA GLU A 228 2.85 -17.19 -28.36
C GLU A 228 4.14 -17.99 -28.11
N LYS A 229 5.28 -17.29 -28.07
CA LYS A 229 6.60 -17.91 -27.85
C LYS A 229 6.77 -18.47 -26.43
N ASN A 230 6.39 -17.71 -25.41
CA ASN A 230 6.83 -18.00 -24.03
C ASN A 230 5.73 -18.63 -23.16
N VAL A 231 4.52 -18.81 -23.71
CA VAL A 231 3.39 -19.38 -22.96
C VAL A 231 2.61 -20.38 -23.80
N ARG A 232 2.16 -20.00 -25.00
CA ARG A 232 1.17 -20.83 -25.72
C ARG A 232 1.78 -22.01 -26.46
N THR A 233 2.90 -21.81 -27.16
CA THR A 233 3.52 -22.84 -28.00
C THR A 233 4.71 -23.49 -27.30
N GLY A 234 4.69 -24.82 -27.22
CA GLY A 234 5.83 -25.61 -26.74
C GLY A 234 5.95 -25.76 -25.22
N HIS A 235 4.94 -25.37 -24.45
CA HIS A 235 4.98 -25.36 -22.97
C HIS A 235 3.93 -26.27 -22.31
N GLY A 236 3.51 -27.31 -23.04
CA GLY A 236 2.57 -28.32 -22.55
C GLY A 236 1.10 -27.90 -22.62
N PRO A 237 0.19 -28.70 -22.02
CA PRO A 237 -1.25 -28.59 -22.22
C PRO A 237 -1.90 -27.32 -21.62
N LEU A 238 -1.24 -26.62 -20.71
CA LEU A 238 -1.72 -25.33 -20.18
C LEU A 238 -1.58 -24.21 -21.21
N GLY A 239 -0.53 -24.23 -22.04
CA GLY A 239 -0.23 -23.18 -23.01
C GLY A 239 -1.39 -22.89 -23.97
N PRO A 240 -1.93 -23.87 -24.71
CA PRO A 240 -3.06 -23.67 -25.62
C PRO A 240 -4.35 -23.19 -24.93
N LEU A 241 -4.52 -23.47 -23.63
CA LEU A 241 -5.70 -23.04 -22.87
C LEU A 241 -5.66 -21.56 -22.48
N TYR A 242 -4.48 -20.96 -22.39
CA TYR A 242 -4.31 -19.52 -22.17
C TYR A 242 -4.79 -18.76 -23.41
N PRO A 243 -5.91 -18.02 -23.42
CA PRO A 243 -6.41 -17.39 -24.64
C PRO A 243 -5.44 -16.37 -25.24
N ALA A 244 -5.30 -16.35 -26.58
CA ALA A 244 -4.40 -15.42 -27.28
C ALA A 244 -4.83 -13.94 -27.21
N LYS A 245 -6.10 -13.69 -26.89
CA LYS A 245 -6.71 -12.37 -26.76
C LYS A 245 -7.82 -12.38 -25.73
N ALA A 246 -8.07 -11.22 -25.14
CA ALA A 246 -9.15 -10.92 -24.22
C ALA A 246 -9.76 -9.56 -24.59
N SER A 247 -10.88 -9.14 -23.97
CA SER A 247 -11.56 -7.91 -24.42
C SER A 247 -10.63 -6.70 -24.37
N GLY A 248 -10.49 -6.05 -25.53
CA GLY A 248 -9.67 -4.84 -25.71
C GLY A 248 -8.14 -5.08 -25.70
N LYS A 249 -7.66 -6.32 -25.71
CA LYS A 249 -6.22 -6.62 -25.69
C LYS A 249 -5.86 -7.95 -26.36
N ASP A 250 -5.05 -7.88 -27.41
CA ASP A 250 -4.32 -9.04 -27.92
C ASP A 250 -3.03 -9.25 -27.11
N GLY A 251 -2.71 -10.50 -26.79
CA GLY A 251 -1.60 -10.86 -25.91
C GLY A 251 -2.01 -11.01 -24.43
N VAL A 252 -1.13 -10.62 -23.53
CA VAL A 252 -1.34 -10.73 -22.08
C VAL A 252 -2.24 -9.59 -21.61
N LYS A 253 -3.42 -9.90 -21.05
CA LYS A 253 -4.31 -8.95 -20.38
C LYS A 253 -4.33 -9.21 -18.87
N GLU A 254 -4.78 -10.39 -18.45
CA GLU A 254 -4.77 -10.86 -17.06
C GLU A 254 -5.19 -9.78 -16.04
N GLY A 255 -6.40 -9.25 -16.21
CA GLY A 255 -6.93 -8.19 -15.35
C GLY A 255 -6.98 -8.57 -13.89
N ASP A 256 -7.09 -9.86 -13.59
CA ASP A 256 -7.34 -10.33 -12.23
C ASP A 256 -6.09 -10.83 -11.53
N THR A 257 -5.05 -11.18 -12.27
CA THR A 257 -3.76 -11.65 -11.73
C THR A 257 -3.17 -10.78 -10.61
N PRO A 258 -3.30 -9.43 -10.60
CA PRO A 258 -2.86 -8.61 -9.48
C PRO A 258 -3.45 -9.02 -8.13
N SER A 259 -4.64 -9.63 -8.12
CA SER A 259 -5.33 -10.01 -6.88
C SER A 259 -4.59 -11.08 -6.08
N PHE A 260 -4.07 -12.12 -6.75
CA PHE A 260 -3.26 -13.15 -6.11
C PHE A 260 -1.77 -12.81 -6.09
N PHE A 261 -1.25 -12.02 -7.05
CA PHE A 261 0.11 -11.46 -6.98
C PHE A 261 0.31 -10.64 -5.71
N TYR A 262 -0.71 -9.94 -5.24
CA TYR A 262 -0.67 -9.19 -3.99
C TYR A 262 -0.38 -10.07 -2.76
N VAL A 263 -0.77 -11.35 -2.81
CA VAL A 263 -0.64 -12.28 -1.69
C VAL A 263 0.62 -13.15 -1.84
N LEU A 264 1.38 -13.01 -2.93
CA LEU A 264 2.55 -13.85 -3.16
C LEU A 264 3.63 -13.62 -2.07
N PRO A 265 4.22 -14.70 -1.54
CA PRO A 265 5.34 -14.65 -0.63
C PRO A 265 6.66 -14.35 -1.40
N ASP A 266 6.76 -13.17 -2.02
CA ASP A 266 7.85 -12.79 -2.93
C ASP A 266 9.02 -12.03 -2.26
N GLY A 267 8.91 -11.77 -0.95
CA GLY A 267 9.88 -11.02 -0.16
C GLY A 267 9.78 -9.50 -0.28
N LEU A 268 8.83 -8.99 -1.07
CA LEU A 268 8.58 -7.54 -1.20
C LEU A 268 7.70 -6.99 -0.10
N SER A 269 6.73 -7.74 0.44
CA SER A 269 5.73 -7.16 1.34
C SER A 269 5.16 -8.17 2.35
N ASP A 270 4.37 -7.65 3.29
CA ASP A 270 3.38 -8.40 4.05
C ASP A 270 2.01 -7.98 3.51
N PRO A 271 1.13 -8.90 3.08
CA PRO A 271 -0.16 -8.53 2.51
C PRO A 271 -1.11 -7.89 3.55
N GLN A 272 -0.82 -7.96 4.86
CA GLN A 272 -1.53 -7.17 5.88
C GLN A 272 -1.19 -5.67 5.86
N HIS A 273 -0.22 -5.26 5.05
CA HIS A 273 0.23 -3.88 4.89
C HIS A 273 0.04 -3.39 3.43
N PRO A 274 -1.19 -3.05 2.98
CA PRO A 274 -1.43 -2.61 1.60
C PRO A 274 -0.67 -1.36 1.17
N GLU A 275 -0.24 -0.56 2.13
CA GLU A 275 0.57 0.63 1.90
C GLU A 275 2.01 0.34 1.49
N TRP A 276 2.46 -0.91 1.59
CA TRP A 276 3.84 -1.31 1.30
C TRP A 276 4.08 -1.62 -0.18
N GLY A 277 3.10 -2.16 -0.88
CA GLY A 277 3.17 -2.48 -2.30
C GLY A 277 4.04 -3.69 -2.65
N ASN A 278 3.62 -4.44 -3.66
CA ASN A 278 4.31 -5.56 -4.29
C ASN A 278 3.81 -5.75 -5.73
N TRP A 279 3.93 -6.95 -6.32
CA TRP A 279 3.48 -7.25 -7.69
C TRP A 279 1.98 -7.00 -7.93
N GLY A 280 1.15 -7.08 -6.88
CA GLY A 280 -0.27 -6.77 -6.94
C GLY A 280 -0.62 -5.28 -6.81
N GLY A 281 0.39 -4.41 -6.71
CA GLY A 281 0.26 -2.97 -6.60
C GLY A 281 0.27 -2.45 -5.16
N ARG A 282 0.03 -1.14 -5.01
CA ARG A 282 0.08 -0.43 -3.72
C ARG A 282 -1.22 0.32 -3.46
N PHE A 283 -1.65 0.32 -2.21
CA PHE A 283 -2.94 0.86 -1.80
C PHE A 283 -2.78 1.78 -0.59
N LYS A 284 -3.74 2.67 -0.37
CA LYS A 284 -3.82 3.51 0.83
C LYS A 284 -5.19 3.33 1.48
N ARG A 285 -5.23 3.48 2.80
CA ARG A 285 -6.49 3.48 3.54
C ARG A 285 -7.33 4.69 3.09
N SER A 286 -8.58 4.46 2.73
CA SER A 286 -9.57 5.49 2.41
C SER A 286 -10.88 5.13 3.11
N GLY A 287 -11.16 5.81 4.23
CA GLY A 287 -12.27 5.45 5.10
C GLY A 287 -12.12 4.01 5.65
N ARG A 288 -13.05 3.14 5.26
CA ARG A 288 -13.14 1.75 5.75
C ARG A 288 -12.53 0.71 4.80
N GLU A 289 -12.06 1.13 3.63
CA GLU A 289 -11.43 0.27 2.64
C GLU A 289 -10.00 0.74 2.28
N TYR A 290 -9.31 -0.06 1.48
CA TYR A 290 -8.06 0.32 0.84
C TYR A 290 -8.30 0.55 -0.64
N VAL A 291 -7.85 1.69 -1.14
CA VAL A 291 -7.97 2.10 -2.54
C VAL A 291 -6.59 2.26 -3.15
N PRO A 292 -6.47 2.21 -4.50
CA PRO A 292 -5.18 2.29 -5.15
C PRO A 292 -4.46 3.61 -4.85
N THR A 293 -3.14 3.60 -4.84
CA THR A 293 -2.31 4.81 -4.75
C THR A 293 -1.28 4.86 -5.89
N GLU A 294 -0.39 5.84 -5.87
CA GLU A 294 0.47 6.19 -7.01
C GLU A 294 1.93 6.18 -6.59
N ASP A 295 2.78 5.61 -7.45
CA ASP A 295 4.23 5.66 -7.32
C ASP A 295 4.82 6.69 -8.28
N TRP A 296 6.02 7.17 -7.99
CA TRP A 296 6.73 8.07 -8.89
C TRP A 296 7.43 7.27 -9.98
N THR A 297 7.14 7.59 -11.24
CA THR A 297 7.89 7.11 -12.40
C THR A 297 8.50 8.32 -13.10
N GLY A 298 9.77 8.59 -12.78
CA GLY A 298 10.42 9.85 -13.19
C GLY A 298 9.73 11.05 -12.55
N SER A 299 9.20 11.96 -13.36
CA SER A 299 8.53 13.19 -12.90
C SER A 299 7.02 13.09 -12.76
N ARG A 300 6.39 11.94 -13.08
CA ARG A 300 4.94 11.75 -12.96
C ARG A 300 4.61 10.79 -11.83
N ARG A 301 3.47 11.03 -11.16
CA ARG A 301 2.82 10.00 -10.34
C ARG A 301 1.94 9.14 -11.22
N ASP A 302 2.01 7.84 -10.99
CA ASP A 302 1.26 6.87 -11.78
C ASP A 302 0.83 5.67 -10.93
N MET A 303 -0.47 5.41 -10.95
CA MET A 303 -1.07 4.28 -10.28
C MET A 303 -0.73 2.95 -10.96
N LEU A 304 -0.64 2.92 -12.29
CA LEU A 304 -0.33 1.70 -13.03
C LEU A 304 1.13 1.27 -12.81
N TYR A 305 2.01 2.24 -12.56
CA TYR A 305 3.42 1.99 -12.25
C TYR A 305 3.60 1.16 -10.98
N THR A 306 2.67 1.22 -10.03
CA THR A 306 2.70 0.38 -8.82
C THR A 306 2.70 -1.13 -9.13
N ILE A 307 2.22 -1.53 -10.33
CA ILE A 307 2.28 -2.89 -10.85
C ILE A 307 3.37 -3.03 -11.91
N HIS A 308 3.33 -2.23 -12.97
CA HIS A 308 4.17 -2.50 -14.15
C HIS A 308 5.67 -2.26 -13.92
N ARG A 309 6.05 -1.62 -12.80
CA ARG A 309 7.45 -1.56 -12.36
C ARG A 309 8.06 -2.95 -12.13
N TRP A 310 7.23 -3.95 -11.79
CA TRP A 310 7.64 -5.32 -11.53
C TRP A 310 7.54 -6.24 -12.74
N ARG A 311 7.08 -5.73 -13.89
CA ARG A 311 6.66 -6.56 -15.02
C ARG A 311 7.70 -7.52 -15.54
N ARG A 312 8.94 -7.05 -15.67
CA ARG A 312 10.00 -7.92 -16.15
C ARG A 312 10.16 -9.15 -15.25
N ALA A 313 10.14 -8.97 -13.93
CA ALA A 313 10.29 -10.06 -12.98
C ALA A 313 9.12 -11.06 -13.05
N TYR A 314 7.86 -10.59 -12.99
CA TYR A 314 6.73 -11.51 -13.02
C TYR A 314 6.47 -12.15 -14.39
N GLN A 315 6.93 -11.53 -15.50
CA GLN A 315 6.88 -12.15 -16.83
C GLN A 315 7.98 -13.18 -17.03
N ASN A 316 9.19 -12.92 -16.54
CA ASN A 316 10.27 -13.90 -16.54
C ASN A 316 9.91 -15.11 -15.67
N GLU A 317 9.32 -14.88 -14.48
CA GLU A 317 8.87 -15.98 -13.62
C GLU A 317 7.70 -16.75 -14.23
N PHE A 318 6.81 -16.09 -14.99
CA PHE A 318 5.78 -16.79 -15.75
C PHE A 318 6.37 -17.67 -16.86
N GLN A 319 7.31 -17.15 -17.65
CA GLN A 319 7.99 -17.92 -18.68
C GLN A 319 8.73 -19.13 -18.08
N ALA A 320 9.54 -18.95 -17.04
CA ALA A 320 10.26 -20.06 -16.41
C ALA A 320 9.30 -21.15 -15.91
N ARG A 321 8.19 -20.78 -15.28
CA ARG A 321 7.18 -21.76 -14.81
C ARG A 321 6.42 -22.44 -15.96
N MET A 322 6.33 -21.82 -17.13
CA MET A 322 5.85 -22.50 -18.34
C MET A 322 6.88 -23.52 -18.84
N ASP A 323 8.17 -23.20 -18.82
CA ASP A 323 9.25 -24.15 -19.15
C ASP A 323 9.23 -25.37 -18.19
N TRP A 324 9.00 -25.14 -16.89
CA TRP A 324 8.86 -26.18 -15.85
C TRP A 324 7.73 -27.18 -16.13
N CYS A 325 6.80 -26.89 -17.04
CA CYS A 325 5.73 -27.82 -17.39
C CYS A 325 6.24 -29.05 -18.14
N LEU A 326 7.37 -28.95 -18.85
CA LEU A 326 7.90 -30.01 -19.72
C LEU A 326 9.35 -30.40 -19.44
N GLU A 327 10.19 -29.41 -19.14
CA GLU A 327 11.64 -29.59 -19.07
C GLU A 327 12.08 -30.14 -17.70
N PRO A 328 13.19 -30.89 -17.60
CA PRO A 328 13.75 -31.28 -16.30
C PRO A 328 14.41 -30.10 -15.58
N PHE A 329 14.68 -30.26 -14.28
CA PHE A 329 15.26 -29.20 -13.42
C PHE A 329 16.49 -28.53 -14.05
N ASP A 330 17.47 -29.32 -14.51
CA ASP A 330 18.74 -28.83 -15.07
C ASP A 330 18.62 -28.13 -16.44
N LYS A 331 17.41 -28.02 -17.00
CA LYS A 331 17.11 -27.32 -18.25
C LYS A 331 16.26 -26.06 -18.05
N CYS A 332 15.89 -25.75 -16.81
CA CYS A 332 15.13 -24.56 -16.47
C CYS A 332 15.89 -23.69 -15.48
N ASN A 333 15.60 -22.39 -15.52
CA ASN A 333 16.04 -21.47 -14.49
C ASN A 333 15.10 -21.51 -13.26
N HIS A 334 15.63 -21.25 -12.08
CA HIS A 334 14.90 -21.15 -10.82
C HIS A 334 15.30 -19.90 -10.04
N LYS A 335 14.36 -19.40 -9.26
CA LYS A 335 14.50 -18.13 -8.55
C LYS A 335 15.67 -18.20 -7.55
N PRO A 336 16.54 -17.18 -7.49
CA PRO A 336 17.61 -17.15 -6.51
C PRO A 336 17.04 -17.01 -5.09
N VAL A 337 17.88 -17.31 -4.09
CA VAL A 337 17.57 -17.13 -2.68
C VAL A 337 18.26 -15.86 -2.18
N ALA A 338 17.47 -14.81 -1.92
CA ALA A 338 17.98 -13.54 -1.40
C ALA A 338 18.12 -13.57 0.13
N VAL A 339 19.33 -13.31 0.62
CA VAL A 339 19.63 -13.17 2.05
C VAL A 339 19.60 -11.70 2.45
N LEU A 340 19.22 -11.41 3.69
CA LEU A 340 19.30 -10.07 4.26
C LEU A 340 19.81 -10.14 5.71
N ASN A 341 21.02 -9.62 5.95
CA ASN A 341 21.71 -9.65 7.24
C ASN A 341 21.80 -11.07 7.86
N GLY A 342 22.07 -12.07 7.01
CA GLY A 342 22.15 -13.49 7.41
C GLY A 342 20.80 -14.22 7.50
N ASP A 343 19.68 -13.49 7.41
CA ASP A 343 18.34 -14.09 7.39
C ASP A 343 18.01 -14.59 5.97
N LYS A 344 17.59 -15.86 5.85
CA LYS A 344 17.21 -16.52 4.59
C LYS A 344 15.69 -16.59 4.34
N GLY A 345 14.88 -16.09 5.27
CA GLY A 345 13.42 -16.04 5.11
C GLY A 345 13.01 -14.99 4.08
N ILE A 346 11.72 -14.70 3.98
CA ILE A 346 11.21 -13.65 3.08
C ILE A 346 10.42 -12.56 3.83
N LYS A 347 10.15 -12.77 5.13
CA LYS A 347 9.57 -11.75 6.01
C LYS A 347 10.35 -10.43 5.93
N VAL A 348 9.60 -9.33 5.96
CA VAL A 348 10.13 -7.97 6.01
C VAL A 348 10.90 -7.76 7.32
N ILE A 349 12.16 -7.35 7.22
CA ILE A 349 13.01 -7.09 8.37
C ILE A 349 12.76 -5.66 8.87
N ARG A 350 12.66 -5.48 10.20
CA ARG A 350 12.55 -4.16 10.83
C ARG A 350 13.79 -3.87 11.66
N ILE A 351 14.41 -2.72 11.44
CA ILE A 351 15.61 -2.27 12.16
C ILE A 351 15.31 -0.91 12.80
N ASN A 352 15.66 -0.73 14.06
CA ASN A 352 15.61 0.60 14.68
C ASN A 352 16.90 1.36 14.32
N ALA A 353 16.76 2.64 14.03
CA ALA A 353 17.88 3.54 13.74
C ALA A 353 17.65 4.91 14.36
N ASP A 354 18.70 5.67 14.60
CA ASP A 354 18.65 7.06 15.01
C ASP A 354 18.91 8.00 13.81
N PRO A 355 18.39 9.24 13.85
CA PRO A 355 18.67 10.22 12.79
C PRO A 355 20.18 10.50 12.68
N GLY A 356 20.74 10.31 11.48
CA GLY A 356 22.18 10.45 11.23
C GLY A 356 22.97 9.13 11.26
N ASP A 357 22.33 8.01 11.58
CA ASP A 357 22.99 6.70 11.60
C ASP A 357 23.46 6.22 10.22
N ASP A 358 24.54 5.44 10.24
CA ASP A 358 24.96 4.59 9.14
C ASP A 358 24.49 3.15 9.40
N VAL A 359 23.40 2.72 8.77
CA VAL A 359 22.86 1.36 8.92
C VAL A 359 23.45 0.45 7.86
N LYS A 360 24.24 -0.53 8.26
CA LYS A 360 24.81 -1.54 7.36
C LYS A 360 23.77 -2.62 7.01
N LEU A 361 23.66 -2.92 5.73
CA LEU A 361 22.84 -4.01 5.19
C LEU A 361 23.71 -4.92 4.32
N SER A 362 23.49 -6.23 4.40
CA SER A 362 24.22 -7.22 3.62
C SER A 362 23.28 -8.26 3.02
N ALA A 363 23.47 -8.56 1.74
CA ALA A 363 22.88 -9.68 1.03
C ALA A 363 23.89 -10.81 0.80
N GLU A 364 25.03 -10.79 1.50
CA GLU A 364 25.99 -11.90 1.49
C GLU A 364 25.33 -13.19 1.96
N GLY A 365 25.71 -14.29 1.31
CA GLY A 365 25.07 -15.59 1.51
C GLY A 365 23.83 -15.82 0.63
N SER A 366 23.44 -14.83 -0.20
CA SER A 366 22.51 -15.07 -1.30
C SER A 366 23.10 -16.11 -2.26
N SER A 367 22.24 -16.96 -2.80
CA SER A 367 22.66 -18.11 -3.60
C SER A 367 21.70 -18.36 -4.74
N ASP A 368 22.19 -18.98 -5.80
CA ASP A 368 21.39 -19.44 -6.91
C ASP A 368 21.33 -20.97 -6.92
N PRO A 369 20.13 -21.59 -7.02
CA PRO A 369 19.99 -23.05 -7.02
C PRO A 369 20.57 -23.71 -8.28
N ASP A 370 20.67 -22.98 -9.39
CA ASP A 370 21.19 -23.45 -10.68
C ASP A 370 22.69 -23.15 -10.84
N GLY A 371 23.27 -22.40 -9.89
CA GLY A 371 24.66 -21.98 -9.92
C GLY A 371 24.92 -20.74 -10.78
N ASP A 372 23.86 -20.02 -11.17
CA ASP A 372 23.95 -18.80 -11.94
C ASP A 372 24.62 -17.65 -11.17
N LYS A 373 25.18 -16.69 -11.92
CA LYS A 373 25.80 -15.51 -11.34
C LYS A 373 24.71 -14.56 -10.85
N LEU A 374 24.92 -14.03 -9.64
CA LEU A 374 23.99 -13.07 -9.03
C LEU A 374 24.44 -11.62 -9.25
N SER A 375 23.46 -10.77 -9.54
CA SER A 375 23.57 -9.31 -9.51
C SER A 375 22.68 -8.73 -8.42
N TYR A 376 23.10 -7.60 -7.85
CA TYR A 376 22.49 -6.97 -6.68
C TYR A 376 22.03 -5.57 -7.01
N LYS A 377 20.87 -5.17 -6.49
CA LYS A 377 20.37 -3.80 -6.61
C LYS A 377 19.68 -3.36 -5.33
N TRP A 378 20.34 -2.50 -4.57
CA TRP A 378 19.76 -1.77 -3.44
C TRP A 378 19.13 -0.48 -3.90
N TRP A 379 17.92 -0.21 -3.41
CA TRP A 379 17.25 1.06 -3.64
C TRP A 379 16.25 1.40 -2.53
N VAL A 380 16.00 2.69 -2.34
CA VAL A 380 15.04 3.19 -1.37
C VAL A 380 13.67 3.22 -2.03
N TYR A 381 12.72 2.45 -1.52
CA TYR A 381 11.33 2.52 -1.95
C TYR A 381 10.63 3.63 -1.16
N LYS A 382 10.67 4.84 -1.70
CA LYS A 382 10.30 6.07 -0.97
C LYS A 382 8.81 6.12 -0.64
N GLU A 383 7.96 5.74 -1.59
CA GLU A 383 6.52 5.92 -1.55
C GLU A 383 5.76 5.15 -0.45
N PRO A 384 6.15 3.92 -0.05
CA PRO A 384 5.58 3.26 1.14
C PRO A 384 6.14 3.79 2.47
N GLY A 385 7.28 4.50 2.45
CA GLY A 385 7.87 5.10 3.64
C GLY A 385 7.20 6.40 4.05
N SER A 386 7.49 6.86 5.27
CA SER A 386 7.11 8.20 5.73
C SER A 386 8.27 9.20 5.70
N CYS A 387 9.49 8.75 5.39
CA CYS A 387 10.66 9.60 5.22
C CYS A 387 10.70 10.20 3.80
N TRP A 388 10.51 11.51 3.70
CA TRP A 388 10.62 12.22 2.42
C TRP A 388 11.97 12.91 2.19
N ALA A 389 12.83 12.96 3.21
CA ALA A 389 14.21 13.39 3.07
C ALA A 389 14.99 12.45 2.15
N ASP A 390 16.02 12.97 1.49
CA ASP A 390 16.89 12.18 0.63
C ASP A 390 17.72 11.21 1.45
N VAL A 391 17.39 9.92 1.33
CA VAL A 391 18.11 8.83 1.97
C VAL A 391 19.24 8.38 1.05
N GLY A 392 20.47 8.45 1.55
CA GLY A 392 21.65 8.03 0.79
C GLY A 392 21.90 6.52 0.92
N LEU A 393 22.33 5.89 -0.19
CA LEU A 393 22.93 4.55 -0.20
C LEU A 393 24.37 4.67 -0.70
N ARG A 394 25.35 4.17 0.06
CA ARG A 394 26.77 4.27 -0.33
C ARG A 394 27.12 3.46 -1.58
N THR A 395 26.50 2.30 -1.71
CA THR A 395 26.65 1.39 -2.85
C THR A 395 25.28 0.83 -3.18
N THR A 396 25.01 0.61 -4.47
CA THR A 396 23.71 0.06 -4.90
C THR A 396 23.84 -1.27 -5.61
N THR A 397 25.04 -1.62 -6.10
CA THR A 397 25.24 -2.81 -6.95
C THR A 397 26.09 -3.92 -6.32
N LEU A 398 26.55 -3.71 -5.08
CA LEU A 398 27.33 -4.69 -4.32
C LEU A 398 26.43 -5.48 -3.36
N PRO A 399 26.87 -6.67 -2.90
CA PRO A 399 26.13 -7.44 -1.89
C PRO A 399 25.90 -6.65 -0.59
N GLN A 400 26.81 -5.74 -0.23
CA GLN A 400 26.70 -4.90 0.95
C GLN A 400 26.37 -3.45 0.58
N THR A 401 25.60 -2.79 1.43
CA THR A 401 25.35 -1.34 1.37
C THR A 401 25.29 -0.70 2.77
N VAL A 402 25.36 0.62 2.81
CA VAL A 402 25.12 1.42 4.01
C VAL A 402 24.02 2.43 3.69
N VAL A 403 22.94 2.37 4.46
CA VAL A 403 21.88 3.38 4.45
C VAL A 403 22.31 4.53 5.35
N VAL A 404 22.48 5.70 4.77
CA VAL A 404 22.78 6.93 5.50
C VAL A 404 21.45 7.56 5.90
N VAL A 405 21.06 7.35 7.16
CA VAL A 405 19.78 7.82 7.71
C VAL A 405 19.84 9.35 7.84
N PRO A 406 18.96 10.10 7.16
CA PRO A 406 19.00 11.56 7.25
C PRO A 406 18.72 12.03 8.67
N LYS A 407 19.40 13.09 9.14
CA LYS A 407 19.08 13.73 10.43
C LYS A 407 17.62 14.22 10.52
N LYS A 408 17.00 14.49 9.37
CA LYS A 408 15.59 14.92 9.26
C LYS A 408 14.58 13.76 9.25
N ALA A 409 15.04 12.50 9.31
CA ALA A 409 14.18 11.32 9.26
C ALA A 409 13.56 10.96 10.62
N ALA A 410 13.74 11.78 11.66
CA ALA A 410 13.24 11.48 13.00
C ALA A 410 11.73 11.14 13.01
N GLY A 411 11.38 10.03 13.64
CA GLY A 411 10.03 9.49 13.75
C GLY A 411 9.37 9.05 12.44
N THR A 412 10.17 8.80 11.39
CA THR A 412 9.68 8.30 10.10
C THR A 412 10.15 6.85 9.83
N THR A 413 9.68 6.29 8.72
CA THR A 413 10.10 4.99 8.20
C THR A 413 10.79 5.13 6.86
N ILE A 414 11.89 4.39 6.70
CA ILE A 414 12.64 4.28 5.43
C ILE A 414 12.53 2.83 4.96
N HIS A 415 12.04 2.62 3.74
CA HIS A 415 11.92 1.29 3.15
C HIS A 415 13.06 1.11 2.15
N VAL A 416 13.85 0.06 2.30
CA VAL A 416 14.93 -0.29 1.39
C VAL A 416 14.68 -1.69 0.85
N ILE A 417 14.82 -1.83 -0.46
CA ILE A 417 14.68 -3.10 -1.18
C ILE A 417 16.06 -3.53 -1.66
N ILE A 418 16.34 -4.82 -1.55
CA ILE A 418 17.35 -5.51 -2.35
C ILE A 418 16.65 -6.38 -3.38
N GLU A 419 17.03 -6.21 -4.65
CA GLU A 419 16.74 -7.14 -5.73
C GLU A 419 18.00 -7.99 -5.97
N VAL A 420 17.85 -9.31 -5.93
CA VAL A 420 18.89 -10.28 -6.32
C VAL A 420 18.42 -10.95 -7.59
N VAL A 421 19.17 -10.77 -8.68
CA VAL A 421 18.80 -11.25 -10.01
C VAL A 421 19.86 -12.22 -10.50
N ASP A 422 19.45 -13.40 -10.92
CA ASP A 422 20.34 -14.39 -11.53
C ASP A 422 20.73 -14.05 -12.98
N SER A 423 21.63 -14.84 -13.56
CA SER A 423 22.05 -14.74 -14.96
C SER A 423 21.38 -15.74 -15.89
N GLY A 424 20.41 -16.49 -15.39
CA GLY A 424 19.73 -17.56 -16.11
C GLY A 424 18.79 -17.03 -17.19
N GLY A 425 18.25 -17.96 -17.99
CA GLY A 425 17.34 -17.66 -19.10
C GLY A 425 15.94 -18.22 -18.85
N PRO A 426 14.90 -17.41 -18.62
CA PRO A 426 14.92 -15.96 -18.40
C PRO A 426 15.43 -15.60 -16.99
N ALA A 427 16.02 -14.42 -16.81
CA ALA A 427 16.59 -14.03 -15.51
C ALA A 427 15.50 -13.87 -14.43
N LEU A 428 15.63 -14.55 -13.30
CA LEU A 428 14.65 -14.48 -12.20
C LEU A 428 15.14 -13.56 -11.08
N THR A 429 14.19 -13.00 -10.34
CA THR A 429 14.46 -11.94 -9.35
C THR A 429 13.86 -12.29 -8.01
N ALA A 430 14.70 -12.38 -6.98
CA ALA A 430 14.29 -12.46 -5.59
C ALA A 430 14.42 -11.10 -4.88
N TYR A 431 13.57 -10.88 -3.88
CA TYR A 431 13.53 -9.62 -3.15
C TYR A 431 13.69 -9.82 -1.65
N ARG A 432 14.26 -8.82 -0.97
CA ARG A 432 14.05 -8.61 0.46
C ARG A 432 13.77 -7.14 0.74
N ARG A 433 12.88 -6.89 1.70
CA ARG A 433 12.61 -5.55 2.23
C ARG A 433 13.13 -5.40 3.65
N VAL A 434 13.78 -4.28 3.92
CA VAL A 434 14.00 -3.76 5.27
C VAL A 434 13.25 -2.46 5.48
N ILE A 435 12.68 -2.30 6.67
CA ILE A 435 12.07 -1.06 7.13
C ILE A 435 12.90 -0.54 8.30
N LEU A 436 13.55 0.60 8.10
CA LEU A 436 14.20 1.32 9.19
C LEU A 436 13.15 2.16 9.91
N LYS A 437 12.95 1.90 11.20
CA LYS A 437 12.15 2.72 12.10
C LYS A 437 13.06 3.73 12.77
N VAL A 438 12.99 4.98 12.32
CA VAL A 438 13.86 6.03 12.82
C VAL A 438 13.30 6.61 14.12
N SER A 439 14.12 6.67 15.16
CA SER A 439 13.73 7.15 16.48
C SER A 439 13.38 8.65 16.48
N GLY A 440 12.84 9.13 17.60
CA GLY A 440 12.46 10.52 17.79
C GLY A 440 11.01 10.83 17.47
N ARG A 441 10.58 12.06 17.81
CA ARG A 441 9.26 12.55 17.44
C ARG A 441 9.21 12.76 15.92
N PRO A 442 8.15 12.30 15.23
CA PRO A 442 7.99 12.57 13.81
C PRO A 442 8.21 14.05 13.55
N VAL A 443 9.10 14.37 12.61
CA VAL A 443 9.00 15.66 11.93
C VAL A 443 7.72 15.54 11.11
N GLU A 444 6.61 16.10 11.61
CA GLU A 444 5.32 16.03 10.92
C GLU A 444 5.49 16.57 9.50
N VAL A 445 5.40 15.67 8.52
CA VAL A 445 5.29 16.04 7.11
C VAL A 445 3.90 16.63 6.95
N PRO A 446 3.79 17.81 6.36
CA PRO A 446 2.50 18.42 6.07
C PRO A 446 1.61 17.51 5.28
N GLU A 447 0.35 17.54 5.67
CA GLU A 447 -0.73 17.13 4.79
C GLU A 447 -0.64 18.00 3.54
N VAL A 448 -0.18 17.40 2.43
CA VAL A 448 -0.45 17.95 1.10
C VAL A 448 -1.96 17.85 0.95
N VAL A 449 -2.66 18.93 1.26
CA VAL A 449 -4.06 19.13 0.83
C VAL A 449 -3.99 19.36 -0.68
N GLY A 450 -3.82 18.25 -1.42
CA GLY A 450 -4.07 18.21 -2.85
C GLY A 450 -5.57 18.31 -3.11
N PRO A 451 -6.00 18.80 -4.27
CA PRO A 451 -7.40 18.98 -4.56
C PRO A 451 -8.09 17.62 -4.59
N ASP A 452 -9.05 17.40 -3.70
CA ASP A 452 -10.16 16.55 -4.08
C ASP A 452 -10.80 17.22 -5.29
N ALA A 453 -11.14 16.48 -6.35
CA ALA A 453 -11.86 17.05 -7.50
C ALA A 453 -13.18 17.76 -7.06
N ALA A 454 -13.68 17.43 -5.86
CA ALA A 454 -14.77 18.10 -5.18
C ALA A 454 -14.45 19.54 -4.71
N TYR A 455 -13.19 19.88 -4.41
CA TYR A 455 -12.74 21.19 -3.94
C TYR A 455 -12.89 22.29 -5.02
N LEU A 456 -12.88 21.91 -6.30
CA LEU A 456 -13.02 22.84 -7.43
C LEU A 456 -14.47 23.03 -7.89
N GLY A 457 -15.40 22.20 -7.42
CA GLY A 457 -16.77 22.13 -7.96
C GLY A 457 -17.86 22.86 -7.16
N ARG A 458 -17.55 23.40 -5.96
CA ARG A 458 -18.57 24.02 -5.08
C ARG A 458 -18.08 25.34 -4.48
N PRO A 459 -18.93 26.38 -4.36
CA PRO A 459 -18.56 27.62 -3.67
C PRO A 459 -18.20 27.37 -2.19
N ILE A 460 -17.09 27.94 -1.75
CA ILE A 460 -16.64 27.90 -0.35
C ILE A 460 -17.17 29.14 0.37
N ARG A 461 -18.11 28.94 1.30
CA ARG A 461 -18.65 30.02 2.17
C ARG A 461 -18.14 29.94 3.60
N LYS A 462 -17.71 28.76 4.04
CA LYS A 462 -17.18 28.55 5.38
C LYS A 462 -16.06 27.52 5.38
N LEU A 463 -14.99 27.80 6.12
CA LEU A 463 -13.93 26.84 6.39
C LEU A 463 -13.83 26.58 7.91
N GLY A 464 -13.77 25.30 8.30
CA GLY A 464 -13.60 24.91 9.69
C GLY A 464 -12.16 25.08 10.18
N GLY A 465 -11.95 25.07 11.50
CA GLY A 465 -10.62 24.99 12.12
C GLY A 465 -10.00 23.59 12.03
N PRO A 466 -8.83 23.37 12.67
CA PRO A 466 -8.16 22.08 12.68
C PRO A 466 -9.00 20.99 13.34
N THR A 467 -9.08 19.81 12.71
CA THR A 467 -9.91 18.66 13.17
C THR A 467 -9.10 17.52 13.79
N LYS A 468 -7.76 17.57 13.77
CA LYS A 468 -6.86 16.54 14.30
C LYS A 468 -6.36 16.87 15.73
N LEU A 469 -6.29 15.84 16.58
CA LEU A 469 -5.53 15.73 17.85
C LEU A 469 -5.40 17.04 18.65
N GLY A 470 -6.48 17.44 19.32
CA GLY A 470 -6.47 18.52 20.31
C GLY A 470 -7.67 19.46 20.19
N ARG A 471 -7.89 20.24 21.25
CA ARG A 471 -8.81 21.39 21.21
C ARG A 471 -8.03 22.61 20.72
N TRP A 472 -8.57 23.30 19.73
CA TRP A 472 -7.93 24.44 19.07
C TRP A 472 -8.74 25.70 19.27
N GLU A 473 -8.06 26.80 19.56
CA GLU A 473 -8.65 28.14 19.63
C GLU A 473 -8.02 29.04 18.57
N PHE A 474 -8.84 29.87 17.93
CA PHE A 474 -8.36 30.85 16.97
C PHE A 474 -7.40 31.80 17.69
N TYR A 475 -6.15 31.81 17.25
CA TYR A 475 -5.11 32.63 17.86
C TYR A 475 -4.94 33.92 17.08
N ARG A 476 -4.82 33.84 15.75
CA ARG A 476 -4.52 35.00 14.92
C ARG A 476 -4.87 34.76 13.46
N GLY A 477 -5.36 35.79 12.78
CA GLY A 477 -5.51 35.82 11.32
C GLY A 477 -4.95 37.13 10.79
N ILE A 478 -4.25 37.10 9.65
CA ILE A 478 -3.63 38.27 9.02
C ILE A 478 -3.99 38.30 7.54
N ASN A 479 -4.64 39.38 7.11
CA ASN A 479 -4.84 39.77 5.73
C ASN A 479 -3.58 40.49 5.24
N ILE A 480 -2.69 39.77 4.56
CA ILE A 480 -1.28 40.17 4.50
C ILE A 480 -0.99 41.34 3.54
N ASN A 481 -1.99 41.78 2.78
CA ASN A 481 -1.90 42.92 1.88
C ASN A 481 -3.17 43.80 1.95
N GLY A 482 -3.81 43.90 3.11
CA GLY A 482 -5.02 44.71 3.22
C GLY A 482 -5.40 45.04 4.66
N PRO A 483 -6.49 45.78 4.86
CA PRO A 483 -6.95 46.15 6.19
C PRO A 483 -7.50 44.93 6.95
N GLY A 484 -7.71 45.11 8.25
CA GLY A 484 -8.42 44.13 9.07
C GLY A 484 -9.76 43.73 8.46
N ILE A 485 -10.08 42.44 8.51
CA ILE A 485 -11.22 41.84 7.84
C ILE A 485 -11.81 40.71 8.68
N GLU A 486 -13.07 40.36 8.48
CA GLU A 486 -13.69 39.25 9.19
C GLU A 486 -13.87 38.06 8.25
N ILE A 487 -13.30 36.90 8.60
CA ILE A 487 -13.39 35.67 7.81
C ILE A 487 -13.83 34.55 8.74
N ASP A 488 -14.85 33.80 8.33
CA ASP A 488 -15.37 32.64 9.07
C ASP A 488 -15.80 32.94 10.53
N GLY A 489 -16.21 34.19 10.79
CA GLY A 489 -16.59 34.68 12.12
C GLY A 489 -15.42 35.12 13.01
N ASN A 490 -14.18 35.04 12.51
CA ASN A 490 -12.98 35.48 13.21
C ASN A 490 -12.54 36.87 12.71
N LYS A 491 -12.08 37.72 13.62
CA LYS A 491 -11.49 39.02 13.28
C LYS A 491 -10.02 38.85 12.89
N TRP A 492 -9.71 39.09 11.63
CA TRP A 492 -8.36 39.11 11.09
C TRP A 492 -7.80 40.52 11.12
N GLN A 493 -6.51 40.62 11.37
CA GLN A 493 -5.76 41.87 11.38
C GLN A 493 -5.28 42.20 9.95
N GLY A 494 -4.93 43.47 9.72
CA GLY A 494 -4.38 43.92 8.44
C GLY A 494 -2.86 43.77 8.35
N ASP A 495 -2.29 44.28 7.28
CA ASP A 495 -0.84 44.30 7.05
C ASP A 495 -0.09 45.32 7.92
N ASP A 496 -0.82 46.18 8.62
CA ASP A 496 -0.36 47.10 9.66
C ASP A 496 -0.27 46.46 11.07
N ALA A 497 -0.58 45.16 11.19
CA ALA A 497 -0.61 44.48 12.47
C ALA A 497 0.73 44.52 13.21
N ALA A 498 0.69 44.84 14.50
CA ALA A 498 1.87 44.75 15.37
C ALA A 498 2.45 43.33 15.37
N ASN A 499 3.77 43.18 15.30
CA ASN A 499 4.45 41.88 15.24
C ASN A 499 4.11 41.05 13.97
N PHE A 500 3.82 41.71 12.86
CA PHE A 500 3.75 41.11 11.53
C PHE A 500 4.80 41.76 10.63
N ILE A 501 5.52 40.97 9.84
CA ILE A 501 6.56 41.45 8.94
C ILE A 501 6.42 40.73 7.59
N CYS A 502 6.10 41.49 6.54
CA CYS A 502 6.16 41.04 5.15
C CYS A 502 6.53 42.22 4.27
N LYS A 503 7.70 42.16 3.61
CA LYS A 503 8.20 43.23 2.73
C LYS A 503 8.02 42.94 1.25
N ASN A 504 7.36 41.82 0.93
CA ASN A 504 7.15 41.39 -0.45
C ASN A 504 6.20 42.34 -1.20
N ARG A 505 6.25 42.28 -2.53
CA ARG A 505 5.53 43.21 -3.41
C ARG A 505 4.02 43.10 -3.17
N GLN A 506 3.38 44.25 -2.99
CA GLN A 506 1.93 44.35 -2.86
C GLN A 506 1.27 44.28 -4.23
N VAL A 507 0.29 43.41 -4.39
CA VAL A 507 -0.47 43.26 -5.63
C VAL A 507 -1.96 43.09 -5.29
N ASN A 508 -2.82 43.70 -6.10
CA ASN A 508 -4.26 43.56 -5.98
C ASN A 508 -4.86 43.31 -7.36
N SER A 509 -5.57 42.19 -7.52
CA SER A 509 -6.16 41.75 -8.79
C SER A 509 -7.64 41.44 -8.62
N PRO A 510 -8.50 42.46 -8.38
CA PRO A 510 -9.90 42.26 -7.98
C PRO A 510 -10.80 41.68 -9.08
N ASP A 511 -10.39 41.80 -10.35
CA ASP A 511 -11.17 41.42 -11.51
C ASP A 511 -11.02 39.95 -11.91
N VAL A 512 -10.06 39.24 -11.33
CA VAL A 512 -9.84 37.81 -11.60
C VAL A 512 -10.93 36.99 -10.91
N ARG A 513 -11.56 36.08 -11.64
CA ARG A 513 -12.61 35.24 -11.08
C ARG A 513 -12.01 34.11 -10.25
N LEU A 514 -12.44 33.96 -8.99
CA LEU A 514 -11.94 32.89 -8.10
C LEU A 514 -12.57 31.52 -8.32
N TRP A 515 -11.73 30.50 -8.23
CA TRP A 515 -12.12 29.09 -8.30
C TRP A 515 -11.46 28.28 -7.16
N PRO A 516 -12.24 27.64 -6.29
CA PRO A 516 -13.70 27.72 -6.21
C PRO A 516 -14.19 29.15 -5.87
N ALA A 517 -15.42 29.49 -6.25
CA ALA A 517 -16.02 30.77 -5.85
C ALA A 517 -16.13 30.87 -4.32
N THR A 518 -16.10 32.09 -3.77
CA THR A 518 -16.15 32.30 -2.33
C THR A 518 -16.96 33.56 -1.95
N ASP A 519 -17.13 33.85 -0.65
CA ASP A 519 -17.77 35.10 -0.21
C ASP A 519 -16.89 36.34 -0.36
N ASP A 520 -17.53 37.51 -0.40
CA ASP A 520 -16.91 38.78 -0.75
C ASP A 520 -15.76 39.14 0.18
N LYS A 521 -15.85 38.80 1.47
CA LYS A 521 -14.78 39.12 2.43
C LYS A 521 -13.55 38.26 2.12
N ARG A 522 -13.72 36.95 1.92
CA ARG A 522 -12.59 36.08 1.57
C ARG A 522 -12.03 36.37 0.18
N ALA A 523 -12.90 36.70 -0.78
CA ALA A 523 -12.48 37.08 -2.12
C ALA A 523 -11.60 38.34 -2.09
N LYS A 524 -12.00 39.37 -1.33
CA LYS A 524 -11.19 40.58 -1.12
C LYS A 524 -9.81 40.30 -0.53
N MET A 525 -9.73 39.38 0.44
CA MET A 525 -8.44 38.95 0.98
C MET A 525 -7.62 38.21 -0.08
N ILE A 526 -8.20 37.24 -0.80
CA ILE A 526 -7.47 36.44 -1.79
C ILE A 526 -6.90 37.33 -2.92
N HIS A 527 -7.70 38.25 -3.45
CA HIS A 527 -7.28 39.16 -4.52
C HIS A 527 -6.19 40.15 -4.11
N SER A 528 -6.03 40.41 -2.80
CA SER A 528 -4.98 41.29 -2.29
C SER A 528 -3.86 40.46 -1.66
N PHE A 529 -2.73 40.36 -2.37
CA PHE A 529 -1.69 39.40 -2.04
C PHE A 529 -0.28 40.01 -2.06
N ARG A 530 0.65 39.25 -1.49
CA ARG A 530 2.08 39.52 -1.50
C ARG A 530 2.75 38.59 -2.49
N TRP A 531 3.43 39.17 -3.47
CA TRP A 531 4.11 38.49 -4.56
C TRP A 531 5.63 38.54 -4.39
N ASP A 532 6.31 37.41 -4.56
CA ASP A 532 7.77 37.30 -4.69
C ASP A 532 8.17 35.92 -5.24
N ARG A 533 9.41 35.77 -5.71
CA ARG A 533 10.04 34.46 -5.99
C ARG A 533 10.63 33.81 -4.74
N ASN A 534 10.90 34.61 -3.70
CA ASN A 534 11.36 34.13 -2.39
C ASN A 534 10.68 34.89 -1.25
N PRO A 535 9.34 34.80 -1.11
CA PRO A 535 8.60 35.51 -0.07
C PRO A 535 9.07 35.10 1.32
N SER A 536 8.98 36.04 2.27
CA SER A 536 9.23 35.80 3.70
C SER A 536 8.17 36.56 4.50
N ILE A 537 7.35 35.78 5.20
CA ILE A 537 6.21 36.27 5.96
C ILE A 537 6.39 35.84 7.40
N LYS A 538 6.49 36.80 8.33
CA LYS A 538 6.79 36.55 9.74
C LYS A 538 5.71 37.07 10.67
N ILE A 539 5.37 36.27 11.66
CA ILE A 539 4.63 36.66 12.85
C ILE A 539 5.60 36.54 14.03
N THR A 540 5.89 37.64 14.71
CA THR A 540 6.81 37.66 15.84
C THR A 540 6.06 37.76 17.17
N SER A 541 6.78 37.66 18.28
CA SER A 541 6.21 37.73 19.64
C SER A 541 5.12 36.67 19.89
N VAL A 542 5.23 35.51 19.25
CA VAL A 542 4.31 34.37 19.40
C VAL A 542 4.68 33.60 20.67
N PRO A 543 3.80 33.45 21.67
CA PRO A 543 4.13 32.69 22.87
C PRO A 543 4.57 31.27 22.56
N SER A 544 5.45 30.71 23.39
CA SER A 544 5.82 29.30 23.22
C SER A 544 4.59 28.40 23.35
N GLY A 545 4.46 27.42 22.45
CA GLY A 545 3.28 26.56 22.42
C GLY A 545 3.13 25.80 21.11
N ARG A 546 2.06 25.00 21.03
CA ARG A 546 1.71 24.26 19.83
C ARG A 546 0.65 25.02 19.03
N TYR A 547 0.88 25.16 17.73
CA TYR A 547 0.05 25.95 16.83
C TYR A 547 -0.29 25.15 15.57
N ALA A 548 -1.44 25.45 14.97
CA ALA A 548 -1.83 25.01 13.65
C ALA A 548 -1.85 26.24 12.73
N VAL A 549 -1.03 26.21 11.67
CA VAL A 549 -0.85 27.33 10.74
C VAL A 549 -1.45 26.95 9.39
N TYR A 550 -2.22 27.87 8.82
CA TYR A 550 -2.66 27.81 7.43
C TYR A 550 -2.16 29.02 6.65
N ALA A 551 -1.96 28.83 5.36
CA ALA A 551 -1.68 29.90 4.41
C ALA A 551 -2.66 29.85 3.24
N TYR A 552 -3.10 31.02 2.79
CA TYR A 552 -3.94 31.17 1.61
C TYR A 552 -3.04 31.55 0.44
N LEU A 553 -3.05 30.72 -0.60
CA LEU A 553 -2.32 30.94 -1.84
C LEU A 553 -3.29 30.91 -3.02
N TRP A 554 -2.97 31.67 -4.07
CA TRP A 554 -3.74 31.65 -5.30
C TRP A 554 -2.88 31.88 -6.55
N GLU A 555 -3.46 31.66 -7.72
CA GLU A 555 -2.85 31.98 -9.01
C GLU A 555 -3.63 33.13 -9.65
N ASP A 556 -2.94 34.22 -10.00
CA ASP A 556 -3.56 35.41 -10.57
C ASP A 556 -3.41 35.49 -12.09
N ASN A 557 -2.47 34.74 -12.68
CA ASN A 557 -2.28 34.69 -14.13
C ASN A 557 -1.75 33.32 -14.61
N ASN A 558 -0.45 33.08 -14.47
CA ASN A 558 0.28 31.97 -15.07
C ASN A 558 0.72 31.00 -14.00
N ALA A 559 0.40 29.74 -14.21
CA ALA A 559 0.73 28.69 -13.26
C ALA A 559 2.23 28.63 -12.94
N GLU A 560 2.55 28.63 -11.65
CA GLU A 560 3.88 28.55 -11.10
C GLU A 560 4.07 27.25 -10.32
N THR A 561 5.33 26.86 -10.12
CA THR A 561 5.69 25.72 -9.27
C THR A 561 6.79 26.14 -8.32
N PHE A 562 6.54 25.98 -7.01
CA PHE A 562 7.49 26.40 -5.98
C PHE A 562 7.40 25.56 -4.73
N ASP A 563 8.48 25.54 -3.97
CA ASP A 563 8.55 24.92 -2.65
C ASP A 563 8.08 25.91 -1.58
N ILE A 564 7.36 25.44 -0.56
CA ILE A 564 6.94 26.23 0.60
C ILE A 564 7.65 25.69 1.84
N PHE A 565 8.13 26.60 2.68
CA PHE A 565 8.81 26.30 3.93
C PHE A 565 8.10 26.99 5.10
N LEU A 566 8.11 26.35 6.27
CA LEU A 566 7.62 26.88 7.54
C LEU A 566 8.69 26.59 8.59
N GLU A 567 9.13 27.62 9.33
CA GLU A 567 10.29 27.54 10.23
C GLU A 567 11.55 26.97 9.53
N GLY A 568 11.77 27.36 8.26
CA GLY A 568 12.87 26.85 7.44
C GLY A 568 12.77 25.37 7.06
N ARG A 569 11.67 24.69 7.39
CA ARG A 569 11.41 23.29 7.02
C ARG A 569 10.57 23.25 5.75
N LEU A 570 11.00 22.47 4.77
CA LEU A 570 10.20 22.21 3.57
C LEU A 570 8.88 21.57 3.98
N ILE A 571 7.77 22.26 3.74
CA ILE A 571 6.43 21.82 4.07
C ILE A 571 5.61 21.42 2.86
N VAL A 572 5.83 22.04 1.70
CA VAL A 572 5.21 21.62 0.45
C VAL A 572 6.28 21.64 -0.63
N GLU A 573 6.55 20.49 -1.23
CA GLU A 573 7.48 20.37 -2.36
C GLU A 573 6.73 20.56 -3.68
N LYS A 574 7.28 21.39 -4.59
CA LYS A 574 6.75 21.63 -5.94
C LYS A 574 5.24 21.90 -5.95
N PHE A 575 4.80 22.80 -5.08
CA PHE A 575 3.43 23.27 -5.09
C PHE A 575 3.10 23.91 -6.44
N TYR A 576 2.17 23.30 -7.17
CA TYR A 576 1.61 23.83 -8.40
C TYR A 576 0.46 24.79 -8.06
N SER A 577 0.61 26.08 -8.35
CA SER A 577 -0.35 27.13 -7.97
C SER A 577 -1.74 26.92 -8.60
N GLY A 578 -1.77 26.37 -9.82
CA GLY A 578 -3.02 26.10 -10.55
C GLY A 578 -3.18 26.99 -11.77
N VAL A 579 -4.39 27.07 -12.30
CA VAL A 579 -4.75 28.02 -13.37
C VAL A 579 -5.19 29.36 -12.76
N GLU A 580 -5.24 30.42 -13.57
CA GLU A 580 -5.75 31.74 -13.17
C GLU A 580 -7.05 31.65 -12.34
N GLY A 581 -7.08 32.37 -11.23
CA GLY A 581 -8.17 32.43 -10.27
C GLY A 581 -8.21 31.27 -9.28
N GLN A 582 -7.40 30.23 -9.47
CA GLN A 582 -7.40 29.09 -8.56
C GLN A 582 -6.77 29.45 -7.21
N TRP A 583 -7.47 29.18 -6.11
CA TRP A 583 -6.94 29.45 -4.77
C TRP A 583 -7.13 28.27 -3.81
N ARG A 584 -6.29 28.22 -2.77
CA ARG A 584 -6.29 27.16 -1.76
C ARG A 584 -5.94 27.72 -0.38
N ARG A 585 -6.59 27.19 0.66
CA ARG A 585 -6.10 27.29 2.04
C ARG A 585 -5.28 26.03 2.35
N LEU A 586 -3.97 26.17 2.43
CA LEU A 586 -3.06 25.08 2.75
C LEU A 586 -2.86 24.96 4.26
N GLY A 587 -2.67 23.74 4.76
CA GLY A 587 -2.61 23.41 6.18
C GLY A 587 -3.81 22.56 6.65
N PRO A 588 -3.95 22.29 7.96
CA PRO A 588 -3.17 22.86 9.04
C PRO A 588 -1.76 22.26 9.10
N TRP A 589 -0.75 23.11 9.20
CA TRP A 589 0.61 22.71 9.53
C TRP A 589 0.81 22.85 11.03
N ILE A 590 1.01 21.73 11.71
CA ILE A 590 1.16 21.73 13.16
C ILE A 590 2.63 21.96 13.52
N ILE A 591 2.89 23.02 14.28
CA ILE A 591 4.23 23.41 14.71
C ILE A 591 4.29 23.63 16.21
N SER A 592 5.50 23.54 16.77
CA SER A 592 5.80 24.02 18.11
C SER A 592 6.66 25.27 17.98
N VAL A 593 6.17 26.39 18.50
CA VAL A 593 6.90 27.65 18.54
C VAL A 593 7.63 27.72 19.87
N ALA A 594 8.92 28.05 19.84
CA ALA A 594 9.76 28.18 21.03
C ALA A 594 10.61 29.46 21.02
N ASP A 595 10.99 29.92 19.82
CA ASP A 595 11.81 31.10 19.56
C ASP A 595 10.98 32.39 19.39
N GLY A 596 9.66 32.29 19.49
CA GLY A 596 8.75 33.43 19.42
C GLY A 596 8.32 33.81 18.01
N THR A 597 8.66 33.03 16.99
CA THR A 597 8.40 33.38 15.58
C THR A 597 7.60 32.29 14.87
N ILE A 598 6.76 32.72 13.92
CA ILE A 598 6.23 31.89 12.85
C ILE A 598 6.68 32.52 11.53
N GLU A 599 7.51 31.85 10.75
CA GLU A 599 8.02 32.27 9.45
C GLU A 599 7.61 31.29 8.34
N ILE A 600 6.93 31.82 7.32
CA ILE A 600 6.64 31.13 6.07
C ILE A 600 7.53 31.71 4.97
N THR A 601 8.22 30.85 4.23
CA THR A 601 8.97 31.22 3.03
C THR A 601 8.61 30.35 1.84
N SER A 602 8.94 30.78 0.62
CA SER A 602 8.88 29.91 -0.56
C SER A 602 10.11 30.10 -1.46
N LYS A 603 10.37 29.14 -2.37
CA LYS A 603 11.48 29.18 -3.32
C LYS A 603 11.14 28.43 -4.59
N GLY A 604 11.69 28.87 -5.73
CA GLY A 604 11.70 28.10 -6.98
C GLY A 604 10.66 28.52 -8.02
N GLY A 605 9.76 29.44 -7.67
CA GLY A 605 8.71 30.01 -8.53
C GLY A 605 8.11 31.24 -7.89
N ALA A 606 7.25 31.97 -8.61
CA ALA A 606 6.58 33.16 -8.08
C ALA A 606 5.34 32.76 -7.28
N ALA A 607 5.31 33.12 -6.00
CA ALA A 607 4.24 32.73 -5.09
C ALA A 607 3.39 33.93 -4.67
N ASN A 608 2.07 33.72 -4.67
CA ASN A 608 1.07 34.71 -4.28
C ASN A 608 0.43 34.28 -2.95
N PHE A 609 0.85 34.90 -1.86
CA PHE A 609 0.24 34.68 -0.55
C PHE A 609 -0.77 35.78 -0.23
N SER A 610 -1.95 35.42 0.26
CA SER A 610 -3.03 36.39 0.52
C SER A 610 -3.41 36.48 2.00
N GLY A 611 -3.21 35.41 2.76
CA GLY A 611 -3.62 35.35 4.17
C GLY A 611 -2.91 34.29 4.98
N ILE A 612 -2.77 34.52 6.29
CA ILE A 612 -2.30 33.54 7.26
C ILE A 612 -3.35 33.38 8.37
N GLU A 613 -3.66 32.13 8.71
CA GLU A 613 -4.57 31.77 9.80
C GLU A 613 -3.84 30.87 10.80
N VAL A 614 -3.92 31.18 12.09
CA VAL A 614 -3.20 30.49 13.16
C VAL A 614 -4.15 30.13 14.29
N PHE A 615 -4.13 28.87 14.70
CA PHE A 615 -4.81 28.37 15.89
C PHE A 615 -3.80 27.94 16.94
N LYS A 616 -4.10 28.18 18.22
CA LYS A 616 -3.30 27.69 19.35
C LYS A 616 -3.96 26.45 19.94
N SER A 617 -3.15 25.45 20.27
CA SER A 617 -3.62 24.29 21.02
C SER A 617 -3.98 24.70 22.45
N VAL A 618 -5.15 24.28 22.91
CA VAL A 618 -5.58 24.39 24.30
C VAL A 618 -5.14 23.12 25.02
N THR A 619 -4.16 23.22 25.92
CA THR A 619 -3.91 22.17 26.90
C THR A 619 -4.96 22.25 27.98
N GLU A 620 -5.69 21.17 28.26
CA GLU A 620 -6.58 21.11 29.43
C GLU A 620 -5.75 21.41 30.68
N ALA A 621 -6.10 22.49 31.37
CA ALA A 621 -5.56 22.79 32.68
C ALA A 621 -6.13 21.77 33.67
N GLY A 622 -5.28 20.84 34.13
CA GLY A 622 -5.49 20.11 35.38
C GLY A 622 -6.16 18.74 35.28
N SER A 623 -5.43 17.72 34.83
CA SER A 623 -5.36 16.50 35.63
C SER A 623 -3.90 16.27 36.00
N GLY A 624 -3.57 16.61 37.25
CA GLY A 624 -2.27 16.28 37.80
C GLY A 624 -2.01 14.80 37.61
N ARG A 625 -0.89 14.46 36.95
CA ARG A 625 -0.33 13.11 36.97
C ARG A 625 -0.11 12.71 38.43
N LYS A 626 -1.09 12.06 39.05
CA LYS A 626 -0.81 11.17 40.17
C LYS A 626 -0.04 9.99 39.58
N LYS A 627 1.26 9.93 39.87
CA LYS A 627 2.03 8.69 39.83
C LYS A 627 1.24 7.65 40.62
N LEU A 628 0.60 6.70 39.95
CA LEU A 628 0.02 5.54 40.61
C LEU A 628 1.16 4.54 40.81
N PHE A 629 1.63 4.44 42.05
CA PHE A 629 2.36 3.25 42.51
C PHE A 629 1.36 2.10 42.56
N LEU A 630 1.66 1.00 41.88
CA LEU A 630 0.98 -0.28 42.06
C LEU A 630 1.23 -0.74 43.50
N THR A 631 0.16 -0.76 44.31
CA THR A 631 0.09 -1.61 45.50
C THR A 631 -1.08 -2.55 45.32
N THR A 632 -0.78 -3.82 45.51
CA THR A 632 -1.66 -4.98 45.46
C THR A 632 -2.67 -4.95 46.60
N GLY A 633 -3.90 -5.41 46.33
CA GLY A 633 -4.75 -5.95 47.39
C GLY A 633 -6.25 -5.72 47.23
N GLY A 634 -6.94 -6.79 46.82
CA GLY A 634 -8.17 -7.23 47.49
C GLY A 634 -9.51 -6.69 47.01
N GLY A 635 -10.34 -7.62 46.51
CA GLY A 635 -11.73 -7.74 46.97
C GLY A 635 -12.84 -7.20 46.07
N LEU A 636 -13.45 -8.14 45.33
CA LEU A 636 -14.82 -8.21 44.80
C LEU A 636 -15.81 -7.06 45.10
N HIS A 637 -16.58 -6.66 44.08
CA HIS A 637 -18.03 -6.93 43.99
C HIS A 637 -18.56 -6.66 42.56
N PHE A 638 -19.29 -7.64 42.02
CA PHE A 638 -20.16 -7.50 40.85
C PHE A 638 -21.40 -6.69 41.20
N LEU A 639 -21.94 -5.92 40.24
CA LEU A 639 -23.39 -5.75 39.98
C LEU A 639 -23.60 -4.99 38.65
N ASP A 640 -24.13 -5.73 37.67
CA ASP A 640 -25.12 -5.40 36.62
C ASP A 640 -25.24 -3.98 35.99
N ASN A 641 -24.87 -3.91 34.70
CA ASN A 641 -25.56 -3.39 33.48
C ASN A 641 -26.88 -2.56 33.59
N PRO A 642 -27.42 -1.91 32.51
CA PRO A 642 -26.86 -1.28 31.28
C PRO A 642 -27.47 0.12 30.92
N LEU A 643 -27.00 0.70 29.80
CA LEU A 643 -27.69 1.61 28.84
C LEU A 643 -28.01 3.07 29.24
N LYS A 644 -27.49 4.04 28.46
CA LYS A 644 -28.28 4.78 27.44
C LYS A 644 -27.44 5.80 26.66
N TRP A 645 -27.75 5.84 25.38
CA TRP A 645 -27.30 6.77 24.35
C TRP A 645 -27.94 8.16 24.49
N LEU A 646 -27.23 9.18 24.01
CA LEU A 646 -27.76 10.26 23.17
C LEU A 646 -26.67 10.70 22.19
#